data_AF-A0A6I6H603-F1
#
_entry.id   AF-A0A6I6H603-F1
#
_cell.length_a   1.000
_cell.length_b   1.000
_cell.length_c   1.000
_cell.angle_alpha   90.00
_cell.angle_beta   90.00
_cell.angle_gamma   90.00
#
_symmetry.space_group_name_H-M   'P 1'
#
loop_
_entity.id
_entity.type
_entity.pdbx_description
1 polymer ?
#
loop_
_entity_poly.entity_id
_entity_poly.type
_entity_poly.pdbx_seq_one_letter_code
_entity_poly.pdbx_strand_id
1 'polypeptide(L)'
;MHYLHIIPYYLPDVAFGGPVFSASGLCESLVKAGNKVSVYTVGYQSNEQYPQQQTINGVTVTYFKGDAGKPCQVSRQLWQALDQTCTRFDVVHLHTWWNVLIFRSIQILNRQQVPFVVSPRGMMSDYSFTHRKTFVKRNFQKWLGVKLLRKAGLHATSQAEAADMAIRSKRAERDIHIMPNLLNLKAVANYQPAAAGFSIGFLSRLHHKKGIEELLRAVAITPHITELVIGGRGDDTLYEQRLQQLIADLGIAEKVRFVGWVSDEEKPAFFRQFQVFVLPSFNENFANVVAEAWANGKPTIVSTGVGISHYVAEYGLGWICEANPQSISQALHRAWEQQPLWAQMGSAAIDLVNAQFTDDRILAQYIGMYEKILATGKNTAPAAGSADVYVLGINAHHADASAAVLKNGELIAAIEEERIRRIKHWAGFPTEAIRFCLSEAGIGFDQLSAIAISRDPRAKWLKKARFMMAHPEAVSFAVRGRLNNADAMASTEASLNQMATAMGHGKVGHKIYQIEHHRSHLASAFYASGLPKAALLSVDGSGDFSTTMMGVGNGQDIEVLHSIDFPHSMGIFYTAFTQLLGFPHYGDEYKVMGLAPYGQPEYFDDLKAVVNWHDDGTFSLNEQWFRRPEKGYVSYDEQHRPVVPELYSTALADKFGPVRKASEPLRQEHKNMAASVQKMLEETLFHMLRHLHRKTGLSSLCLAGGVAQNSVANGKITRNTPFTKVYVPSAGHDAGLSMGAAMYVSHQLLQLPRTAGQFHAYTGSSYSNEAIKNFLEKRMVQHTFIQDKQELYRTVASAIASGAVVGWFQGASEFGPRALGNRSILADPRRADAKELLNHKIKRRESFRPFAPSVLEEYASQYFEFCEDTPFMEKVFPIKPEMQNQIPAVTHVDGSGRLQTVCRKYNAPYYDLIDTFRQLTGVPVLLNTSFNENEPIVNTPEEALECFERTNMDMLVLEQYLIRR
;
A
#
# COMPACT_ATOMS: atom_id res chain seq x y z
N MET A 1 2.04 15.64 -29.33
CA MET A 1 2.90 14.82 -28.47
C MET A 1 4.01 14.16 -29.29
N HIS A 2 5.10 13.73 -28.65
CA HIS A 2 6.20 13.01 -29.27
C HIS A 2 6.30 11.58 -28.73
N TYR A 3 5.95 10.60 -29.56
CA TYR A 3 5.93 9.19 -29.21
C TYR A 3 7.12 8.44 -29.79
N LEU A 4 7.71 7.53 -29.01
CA LEU A 4 8.68 6.55 -29.49
C LEU A 4 8.05 5.16 -29.47
N HIS A 5 8.08 4.46 -30.60
CA HIS A 5 7.70 3.05 -30.68
C HIS A 5 8.94 2.17 -30.79
N ILE A 6 9.07 1.16 -29.94
CA ILE A 6 10.12 0.14 -30.04
C ILE A 6 9.50 -1.14 -30.59
N ILE A 7 9.84 -1.45 -31.84
CA ILE A 7 9.21 -2.53 -32.60
C ILE A 7 10.31 -3.44 -33.15
N PRO A 8 10.36 -4.73 -32.78
CA PRO A 8 11.36 -5.69 -33.27
C PRO A 8 11.48 -5.80 -34.79
N TYR A 9 10.36 -5.66 -35.50
CA TYR A 9 10.25 -5.74 -36.96
C TYR A 9 9.31 -4.65 -37.46
N TYR A 10 9.75 -3.88 -38.45
CA TYR A 10 8.99 -2.77 -39.02
C TYR A 10 9.13 -2.75 -40.55
N LEU A 11 8.21 -2.08 -41.24
CA LEU A 11 8.24 -1.92 -42.71
C LEU A 11 9.63 -1.46 -43.19
N PRO A 12 10.13 -1.86 -44.36
CA PRO A 12 9.48 -2.72 -45.37
C PRO A 12 9.55 -4.23 -45.05
N ASP A 13 10.11 -4.64 -43.89
CA ASP A 13 10.16 -6.05 -43.51
C ASP A 13 8.78 -6.55 -43.04
N VAL A 14 8.15 -7.40 -43.86
CA VAL A 14 6.80 -7.95 -43.64
C VAL A 14 6.80 -9.41 -43.21
N ALA A 15 7.96 -10.03 -42.97
CA ALA A 15 8.10 -11.47 -42.73
C ALA A 15 7.30 -11.99 -41.52
N PHE A 16 6.97 -11.13 -40.55
CA PHE A 16 6.24 -11.50 -39.33
C PHE A 16 4.72 -11.21 -39.38
N GLY A 17 4.21 -10.70 -40.50
CA GLY A 17 2.78 -10.55 -40.79
C GLY A 17 2.06 -9.50 -39.91
N GLY A 18 0.83 -9.83 -39.47
CA GLY A 18 -0.13 -8.90 -38.84
C GLY A 18 0.36 -7.95 -37.73
N PRO A 19 1.33 -8.33 -36.86
CA PRO A 19 1.90 -7.41 -35.89
C PRO A 19 2.64 -6.21 -36.50
N VAL A 20 3.31 -6.38 -37.64
CA VAL A 20 4.03 -5.30 -38.34
C VAL A 20 3.03 -4.28 -38.88
N PHE A 21 1.99 -4.74 -39.57
CA PHE A 21 0.96 -3.89 -40.18
C PHE A 21 0.15 -3.11 -39.14
N SER A 22 -0.27 -3.76 -38.06
CA SER A 22 -1.01 -3.07 -36.98
C SER A 22 -0.15 -2.08 -36.18
N ALA A 23 1.16 -2.34 -36.02
CA ALA A 23 2.05 -1.39 -35.36
C ALA A 23 2.42 -0.20 -36.26
N SER A 24 2.65 -0.44 -37.56
CA SER A 24 2.89 0.63 -38.54
C SER A 24 1.65 1.49 -38.77
N GLY A 25 0.48 0.87 -38.94
CA GLY A 25 -0.80 1.60 -39.06
C GLY A 25 -1.07 2.53 -37.88
N LEU A 26 -0.81 2.09 -36.63
CA LEU A 26 -0.92 2.97 -35.46
C LEU A 26 0.05 4.16 -35.54
N CYS A 27 1.31 3.93 -35.93
CA CYS A 27 2.30 5.01 -36.04
C CYS A 27 1.88 6.04 -37.12
N GLU A 28 1.42 5.56 -38.27
CA GLU A 28 0.96 6.40 -39.37
C GLU A 28 -0.28 7.22 -38.99
N SER A 29 -1.26 6.60 -38.33
CA SER A 29 -2.46 7.29 -37.86
C SER A 29 -2.15 8.35 -36.80
N LEU A 30 -1.19 8.09 -35.90
CA LEU A 30 -0.71 9.10 -34.95
C LEU A 30 -0.06 10.30 -35.65
N VAL A 31 0.72 10.07 -36.71
CA VAL A 31 1.32 11.15 -37.53
C VAL A 31 0.23 11.94 -38.26
N LYS A 32 -0.76 11.27 -38.87
CA LYS A 32 -1.90 11.92 -39.53
C LYS A 32 -2.71 12.80 -38.56
N ALA A 33 -2.83 12.40 -37.30
CA ALA A 33 -3.43 13.19 -36.23
C ALA A 33 -2.53 14.32 -35.68
N GLY A 34 -1.40 14.62 -36.32
CA GLY A 34 -0.53 15.75 -35.99
C GLY A 34 0.52 15.47 -34.90
N ASN A 35 0.74 14.21 -34.50
CA ASN A 35 1.75 13.86 -33.51
C ASN A 35 3.12 13.60 -34.14
N LYS A 36 4.19 13.85 -33.38
CA LYS A 36 5.54 13.43 -33.77
C LYS A 36 5.72 11.97 -33.38
N VAL A 37 6.08 11.11 -34.33
CA VAL A 37 6.28 9.68 -34.07
C VAL A 37 7.65 9.25 -34.57
N SER A 38 8.38 8.58 -33.69
CA SER A 38 9.66 7.94 -33.98
C SER A 38 9.58 6.44 -33.73
N VAL A 39 10.25 5.64 -34.54
CA VAL A 39 10.30 4.18 -34.40
C VAL A 39 11.75 3.74 -34.28
N TYR A 40 12.07 2.96 -33.25
CA TYR A 40 13.34 2.24 -33.13
C TYR A 40 13.10 0.76 -33.43
N THR A 41 13.84 0.25 -34.41
CA THR A 41 13.72 -1.14 -34.89
C THR A 41 15.07 -1.74 -35.24
N VAL A 42 15.11 -3.03 -35.54
CA VAL A 42 16.34 -3.76 -35.90
C VAL A 42 16.32 -4.07 -37.38
N GLY A 43 17.42 -3.78 -38.08
CA GLY A 43 17.55 -4.06 -39.51
C GLY A 43 17.81 -5.54 -39.81
N TYR A 44 17.30 -6.02 -40.94
CA TYR A 44 17.39 -7.42 -41.36
C TYR A 44 18.60 -7.72 -42.24
N GLN A 45 19.12 -6.74 -42.99
CA GLN A 45 20.20 -6.96 -43.96
C GLN A 45 21.57 -6.85 -43.30
N SER A 46 22.41 -7.89 -43.44
CA SER A 46 23.73 -7.95 -42.81
C SER A 46 24.78 -7.01 -43.41
N ASN A 47 24.57 -6.56 -44.65
CA ASN A 47 25.56 -5.84 -45.46
C ASN A 47 25.34 -4.31 -45.46
N GLU A 48 24.35 -3.81 -44.73
CA GLU A 48 24.06 -2.38 -44.62
C GLU A 48 24.81 -1.72 -43.44
N GLN A 49 25.03 -0.40 -43.56
CA GLN A 49 25.67 0.41 -42.52
C GLN A 49 24.61 0.95 -41.56
N TYR A 50 24.72 0.58 -40.28
CA TYR A 50 23.78 0.99 -39.22
C TYR A 50 24.45 1.90 -38.17
N PRO A 51 23.70 2.81 -37.51
CA PRO A 51 22.26 3.02 -37.64
C PRO A 51 21.87 3.77 -38.92
N GLN A 52 20.72 3.42 -39.49
CA GLN A 52 20.14 4.08 -40.66
C GLN A 52 18.79 4.69 -40.29
N GLN A 53 18.58 5.96 -40.62
CA GLN A 53 17.32 6.65 -40.40
C GLN A 53 16.63 6.88 -41.75
N GLN A 54 15.33 6.60 -41.82
CA GLN A 54 14.51 6.86 -43.00
C GLN A 54 13.09 7.26 -42.60
N THR A 55 12.39 7.95 -43.49
CA THR A 55 10.99 8.31 -43.30
C THR A 55 10.12 7.35 -44.10
N ILE A 56 9.25 6.60 -43.43
CA ILE A 56 8.32 5.65 -44.06
C ILE A 56 6.91 6.12 -43.73
N ASN A 57 6.11 6.43 -44.76
CA ASN A 57 4.72 6.89 -44.61
C ASN A 57 4.57 8.05 -43.59
N GLY A 58 5.54 8.97 -43.57
CA GLY A 58 5.59 10.11 -42.65
C GLY A 58 6.14 9.81 -41.24
N VAL A 59 6.40 8.55 -40.90
CA VAL A 59 6.98 8.11 -39.62
C VAL A 59 8.51 8.12 -39.72
N THR A 60 9.18 8.67 -38.70
CA THR A 60 10.65 8.65 -38.62
C THR A 60 11.14 7.32 -38.04
N VAL A 61 11.79 6.48 -38.84
CA VAL A 61 12.23 5.14 -38.45
C VAL A 61 13.75 5.05 -38.40
N THR A 62 14.30 4.52 -37.31
CA THR A 62 15.73 4.26 -37.15
C THR A 62 15.98 2.76 -37.01
N TYR A 63 16.74 2.20 -37.94
CA TYR A 63 17.17 0.81 -37.96
C TYR A 63 18.53 0.71 -37.29
N PHE A 64 18.64 -0.21 -36.35
CA PHE A 64 19.89 -0.52 -35.66
C PHE A 64 20.39 -1.91 -36.07
N LYS A 65 21.71 -2.10 -36.01
CA LYS A 65 22.29 -3.43 -36.22
C LYS A 65 21.83 -4.36 -35.12
N GLY A 66 21.34 -5.53 -35.48
CA GLY A 66 21.04 -6.60 -34.54
C GLY A 66 21.10 -7.97 -35.19
N ASP A 67 20.78 -8.99 -34.41
CA ASP A 67 20.80 -10.38 -34.85
C ASP A 67 19.56 -10.70 -35.72
N ALA A 68 19.62 -10.33 -37.00
CA ALA A 68 18.56 -10.56 -37.98
C ALA A 68 18.11 -12.04 -38.02
N GLY A 69 16.80 -12.27 -38.07
CA GLY A 69 16.18 -13.60 -38.15
C GLY A 69 16.15 -14.42 -36.85
N LYS A 70 16.68 -13.93 -35.72
CA LYS A 70 16.62 -14.67 -34.43
C LYS A 70 15.42 -14.27 -33.56
N PRO A 71 14.74 -15.23 -32.90
CA PRO A 71 13.62 -14.94 -31.98
C PRO A 71 13.99 -14.05 -30.78
N CYS A 72 15.26 -14.05 -30.37
CA CYS A 72 15.78 -13.22 -29.27
C CYS A 72 16.70 -12.14 -29.83
N GLN A 73 16.12 -11.12 -30.46
CA GLN A 73 16.91 -10.01 -31.01
C GLN A 73 17.64 -9.25 -29.90
N VAL A 74 18.87 -8.85 -30.22
CA VAL A 74 19.72 -8.02 -29.38
C VAL A 74 20.31 -6.92 -30.24
N SER A 75 20.23 -5.67 -29.76
CA SER A 75 20.91 -4.54 -30.39
C SER A 75 21.46 -3.61 -29.32
N ARG A 76 22.79 -3.62 -29.16
CA ARG A 76 23.48 -2.69 -28.26
C ARG A 76 23.37 -1.25 -28.72
N GLN A 77 23.42 -1.02 -30.03
CA GLN A 77 23.27 0.32 -30.63
C GLN A 77 21.88 0.90 -30.30
N LEU A 78 20.81 0.10 -30.43
CA LEU A 78 19.46 0.55 -30.07
C LEU A 78 19.38 0.93 -28.59
N TRP A 79 19.94 0.12 -27.69
CA TRP A 79 19.92 0.44 -26.25
C TRP A 79 20.75 1.67 -25.90
N GLN A 80 21.90 1.88 -26.55
CA GLN A 80 22.71 3.08 -26.38
C GLN A 80 21.94 4.32 -26.87
N ALA A 81 21.33 4.24 -28.05
CA ALA A 81 20.51 5.32 -28.58
C ALA A 81 19.29 5.59 -27.68
N LEU A 82 18.60 4.55 -27.21
CA LEU A 82 17.48 4.67 -26.29
C LEU A 82 17.90 5.36 -24.99
N ASP A 83 19.01 4.93 -24.38
CA ASP A 83 19.49 5.53 -23.13
C ASP A 83 19.84 7.02 -23.27
N GLN A 84 20.34 7.42 -24.45
CA GLN A 84 20.67 8.81 -24.75
C GLN A 84 19.46 9.68 -25.13
N THR A 85 18.39 9.08 -25.67
CA THR A 85 17.31 9.83 -26.31
C THR A 85 15.94 9.64 -25.65
N CYS A 86 15.76 8.65 -24.79
CA CYS A 86 14.44 8.29 -24.24
C CYS A 86 13.72 9.44 -23.53
N THR A 87 14.44 10.35 -22.87
CA THR A 87 13.88 11.51 -22.17
C THR A 87 13.33 12.60 -23.10
N ARG A 88 13.57 12.51 -24.41
CA ARG A 88 13.04 13.43 -25.42
C ARG A 88 11.62 13.09 -25.85
N PHE A 89 11.14 11.89 -25.51
CA PHE A 89 9.83 11.40 -25.87
C PHE A 89 8.88 11.49 -24.68
N ASP A 90 7.62 11.84 -24.94
CA ASP A 90 6.59 11.93 -23.91
C ASP A 90 6.23 10.52 -23.41
N VAL A 91 6.03 9.57 -24.34
CA VAL A 91 5.70 8.17 -24.04
C VAL A 91 6.48 7.23 -24.97
N VAL A 92 6.96 6.13 -24.42
CA VAL A 92 7.59 5.04 -25.18
C VAL A 92 6.67 3.83 -25.24
N HIS A 93 6.27 3.39 -26.43
CA HIS A 93 5.41 2.22 -26.63
C HIS A 93 6.23 1.02 -27.13
N LEU A 94 6.34 -0.01 -26.29
CA LEU A 94 7.03 -1.25 -26.61
C LEU A 94 6.04 -2.31 -27.12
N HIS A 95 6.37 -2.88 -28.26
CA HIS A 95 5.58 -3.95 -28.88
C HIS A 95 6.26 -5.30 -28.63
N THR A 96 5.47 -6.33 -28.33
CA THR A 96 5.89 -7.70 -27.97
C THR A 96 6.37 -7.84 -26.51
N TRP A 97 6.45 -9.09 -26.03
CA TRP A 97 6.95 -9.39 -24.68
C TRP A 97 8.19 -10.30 -24.67
N TRP A 98 8.17 -11.46 -25.35
CA TRP A 98 9.25 -12.45 -25.28
C TRP A 98 10.48 -12.10 -26.15
N ASN A 99 11.02 -10.90 -25.98
CA ASN A 99 12.18 -10.42 -26.71
C ASN A 99 13.15 -9.67 -25.78
N VAL A 100 14.43 -10.08 -25.79
CA VAL A 100 15.48 -9.50 -24.94
C VAL A 100 15.65 -8.00 -25.21
N LEU A 101 15.45 -7.57 -26.45
CA LEU A 101 15.41 -6.15 -26.84
C LEU A 101 14.44 -5.34 -25.96
N ILE A 102 13.24 -5.89 -25.70
CA ILE A 102 12.18 -5.26 -24.91
C ILE A 102 12.54 -5.26 -23.44
N PHE A 103 13.00 -6.38 -22.88
CA PHE A 103 13.36 -6.46 -21.45
C PHE A 103 14.42 -5.43 -21.06
N ARG A 104 15.47 -5.28 -21.87
CA ARG A 104 16.53 -4.31 -21.60
C ARG A 104 16.08 -2.88 -21.85
N SER A 105 15.23 -2.63 -22.83
CA SER A 105 14.62 -1.32 -23.05
C SER A 105 13.77 -0.88 -21.86
N ILE A 106 12.96 -1.78 -21.29
CA ILE A 106 12.18 -1.51 -20.08
C ILE A 106 13.07 -1.18 -18.88
N GLN A 107 14.22 -1.85 -18.74
CA GLN A 107 15.17 -1.51 -17.67
C GLN A 107 15.73 -0.09 -17.82
N ILE A 108 16.05 0.33 -19.05
CA ILE A 108 16.53 1.68 -19.35
C ILE A 108 15.44 2.71 -19.01
N LEU A 109 14.21 2.48 -19.48
CA LEU A 109 13.08 3.39 -19.25
C LEU A 109 12.73 3.51 -17.77
N ASN A 110 12.71 2.39 -17.03
CA ASN A 110 12.51 2.41 -15.58
C ASN A 110 13.59 3.17 -14.83
N ARG A 111 14.86 3.03 -15.25
CA ARG A 111 15.99 3.76 -14.65
C ARG A 111 15.91 5.26 -14.91
N GLN A 112 15.52 5.65 -16.14
CA GLN A 112 15.41 7.04 -16.57
C GLN A 112 14.04 7.68 -16.23
N GLN A 113 13.13 6.92 -15.61
CA GLN A 113 11.77 7.33 -15.25
C GLN A 113 10.93 7.85 -16.43
N VAL A 114 11.11 7.30 -17.62
CA VAL A 114 10.34 7.67 -18.82
C VAL A 114 9.03 6.88 -18.85
N PRO A 115 7.85 7.51 -19.04
CA PRO A 115 6.57 6.80 -19.15
C PRO A 115 6.54 5.85 -20.35
N PHE A 116 6.03 4.63 -20.15
CA PHE A 116 6.03 3.62 -21.21
C PHE A 116 4.84 2.67 -21.19
N VAL A 117 4.46 2.18 -22.36
CA VAL A 117 3.40 1.18 -22.60
C VAL A 117 4.02 -0.12 -23.08
N VAL A 118 3.49 -1.26 -22.64
CA VAL A 118 3.82 -2.58 -23.19
C VAL A 118 2.56 -3.22 -23.78
N SER A 119 2.66 -3.61 -25.06
CA SER A 119 1.65 -4.39 -25.79
C SER A 119 2.16 -5.80 -26.08
N PRO A 120 1.85 -6.81 -25.24
CA PRO A 120 2.34 -8.18 -25.41
C PRO A 120 1.81 -8.88 -26.66
N ARG A 121 0.60 -8.54 -27.12
CA ARG A 121 -0.02 -9.08 -28.35
C ARG A 121 -0.12 -10.59 -28.30
N GLY A 122 -0.71 -11.13 -27.23
CA GLY A 122 -0.99 -12.55 -27.01
C GLY A 122 0.16 -13.35 -26.45
N MET A 123 1.34 -12.75 -26.36
CA MET A 123 2.52 -13.44 -25.88
C MET A 123 2.42 -13.83 -24.39
N MET A 124 1.50 -13.22 -23.64
CA MET A 124 1.20 -13.57 -22.25
C MET A 124 0.05 -14.58 -22.09
N SER A 125 -0.56 -15.04 -23.19
CA SER A 125 -1.67 -16.00 -23.10
C SER A 125 -1.26 -17.34 -22.52
N ASP A 126 -2.22 -18.06 -21.94
CA ASP A 126 -1.98 -19.38 -21.35
C ASP A 126 -1.32 -20.38 -22.31
N TYR A 127 -1.71 -20.36 -23.59
CA TYR A 127 -1.09 -21.15 -24.65
C TYR A 127 0.44 -20.92 -24.75
N SER A 128 0.89 -19.66 -24.63
CA SER A 128 2.31 -19.30 -24.70
C SER A 128 3.11 -19.87 -23.53
N PHE A 129 2.45 -20.07 -22.38
CA PHE A 129 3.03 -20.67 -21.18
C PHE A 129 2.89 -22.19 -21.13
N THR A 130 2.09 -22.82 -21.98
CA THR A 130 1.98 -24.28 -22.07
C THR A 130 2.82 -24.88 -23.20
N HIS A 131 3.25 -24.06 -24.18
CA HIS A 131 4.00 -24.50 -25.35
C HIS A 131 5.42 -23.91 -25.42
N ARG A 132 6.43 -24.78 -25.62
CA ARG A 132 7.88 -24.48 -25.75
C ARG A 132 8.48 -23.66 -24.59
N LYS A 133 9.50 -24.21 -23.93
CA LYS A 133 10.28 -23.55 -22.85
C LYS A 133 9.42 -23.05 -21.68
N THR A 134 8.34 -23.75 -21.37
CA THR A 134 7.34 -23.47 -20.31
C THR A 134 7.97 -23.14 -18.96
N PHE A 135 8.92 -23.97 -18.52
CA PHE A 135 9.59 -23.79 -17.23
C PHE A 135 10.37 -22.46 -17.16
N VAL A 136 11.09 -22.11 -18.21
CA VAL A 136 11.88 -20.86 -18.29
C VAL A 136 10.96 -19.65 -18.30
N LYS A 137 9.92 -19.67 -19.14
CA LYS A 137 8.94 -18.58 -19.25
C LYS A 137 8.21 -18.33 -17.92
N ARG A 138 7.73 -19.39 -17.26
CA ARG A 138 7.03 -19.29 -15.96
C ARG A 138 7.93 -18.68 -14.89
N ASN A 139 9.17 -19.16 -14.77
CA ASN A 139 10.10 -18.64 -13.77
C ASN A 139 10.53 -17.20 -14.09
N PHE A 140 10.84 -16.88 -15.34
CA PHE A 140 11.16 -15.52 -15.76
C PHE A 140 10.01 -14.56 -15.43
N GLN A 141 8.77 -14.91 -15.81
CA GLN A 141 7.61 -14.05 -15.56
C GLN A 141 7.41 -13.81 -14.06
N LYS A 142 7.53 -14.87 -13.25
CA LYS A 142 7.35 -14.81 -11.79
C LYS A 142 8.38 -13.93 -11.10
N TRP A 143 9.64 -13.97 -11.53
CA TRP A 143 10.76 -13.34 -10.80
C TRP A 143 11.20 -11.99 -11.38
N LEU A 144 11.20 -11.85 -12.71
CA LEU A 144 11.69 -10.66 -13.41
C LEU A 144 10.58 -9.94 -14.18
N GLY A 145 9.68 -10.67 -14.83
CA GLY A 145 8.60 -10.10 -15.63
C GLY A 145 7.69 -9.14 -14.85
N VAL A 146 7.21 -9.56 -13.68
CA VAL A 146 6.39 -8.71 -12.79
C VAL A 146 7.12 -7.42 -12.39
N LYS A 147 8.43 -7.50 -12.12
CA LYS A 147 9.23 -6.30 -11.75
C LYS A 147 9.37 -5.34 -12.91
N LEU A 148 9.64 -5.85 -14.11
CA LEU A 148 9.80 -5.03 -15.32
C LEU A 148 8.50 -4.27 -15.66
N LEU A 149 7.35 -4.92 -15.48
CA LEU A 149 6.04 -4.37 -15.85
C LEU A 149 5.40 -3.47 -14.78
N ARG A 150 6.03 -3.32 -13.60
CA ARG A 150 5.43 -2.61 -12.46
C ARG A 150 5.02 -1.16 -12.79
N LYS A 151 5.81 -0.45 -13.59
CA LYS A 151 5.56 0.94 -14.00
C LYS A 151 5.03 1.06 -15.44
N ALA A 152 4.76 -0.07 -16.11
CA ALA A 152 4.30 -0.06 -17.49
C ALA A 152 2.81 0.29 -17.54
N GLY A 153 2.38 1.12 -18.48
CA GLY A 153 1.02 1.03 -19.01
C GLY A 153 0.87 -0.31 -19.73
N LEU A 154 -0.21 -1.04 -19.48
CA LEU A 154 -0.44 -2.33 -20.12
C LEU A 154 -1.59 -2.21 -21.11
N HIS A 155 -1.37 -2.71 -22.32
CA HIS A 155 -2.37 -2.72 -23.38
C HIS A 155 -2.65 -4.15 -23.84
N ALA A 156 -3.94 -4.51 -23.83
CA ALA A 156 -4.48 -5.78 -24.29
C ALA A 156 -5.45 -5.55 -25.46
N THR A 157 -5.45 -6.48 -26.43
CA THR A 157 -6.30 -6.38 -27.63
C THR A 157 -7.70 -6.97 -27.44
N SER A 158 -7.91 -7.71 -26.36
CA SER A 158 -9.19 -8.32 -26.00
C SER A 158 -9.30 -8.53 -24.49
N GLN A 159 -10.51 -8.75 -24.00
CA GLN A 159 -10.76 -9.07 -22.60
C GLN A 159 -10.01 -10.32 -22.14
N ALA A 160 -9.99 -11.37 -22.97
CA ALA A 160 -9.25 -12.60 -22.68
C ALA A 160 -7.74 -12.35 -22.51
N GLU A 161 -7.15 -11.51 -23.36
CA GLU A 161 -5.74 -11.11 -23.21
C GLU A 161 -5.52 -10.29 -21.93
N ALA A 162 -6.46 -9.41 -21.57
CA ALA A 162 -6.38 -8.61 -20.34
C ALA A 162 -6.42 -9.49 -19.08
N ALA A 163 -7.31 -10.48 -19.03
CA ALA A 163 -7.39 -11.45 -17.93
C ALA A 163 -6.08 -12.24 -17.78
N ASP A 164 -5.53 -12.75 -18.88
CA ASP A 164 -4.23 -13.43 -18.88
C ASP A 164 -3.11 -12.49 -18.40
N MET A 165 -3.08 -11.27 -18.91
CA MET A 165 -2.10 -10.26 -18.51
C MET A 165 -2.23 -9.87 -17.03
N ALA A 166 -3.43 -9.77 -16.47
CA ALA A 166 -3.69 -9.47 -15.07
C ALA A 166 -3.06 -10.52 -14.16
N ILE A 167 -3.30 -11.80 -14.46
CA ILE A 167 -2.71 -12.94 -13.74
C ILE A 167 -1.18 -12.93 -13.84
N ARG A 168 -0.65 -12.72 -15.05
CA ARG A 168 0.81 -12.81 -15.32
C ARG A 168 1.59 -11.60 -14.85
N SER A 169 0.97 -10.43 -14.75
CA SER A 169 1.58 -9.19 -14.25
C SER A 169 1.30 -8.93 -12.76
N LYS A 170 0.36 -9.67 -12.16
CA LYS A 170 -0.17 -9.45 -10.79
C LYS A 170 -0.79 -8.06 -10.63
N ARG A 171 -1.55 -7.62 -11.64
CA ARG A 171 -2.32 -6.36 -11.63
C ARG A 171 -3.80 -6.66 -11.72
N ALA A 172 -4.64 -5.71 -11.32
CA ALA A 172 -6.07 -5.85 -11.55
C ALA A 172 -6.35 -5.67 -13.05
N GLU A 173 -7.33 -6.39 -13.57
CA GLU A 173 -7.71 -6.31 -14.99
C GLU A 173 -8.15 -4.89 -15.39
N ARG A 174 -8.77 -4.16 -14.46
CA ARG A 174 -9.14 -2.73 -14.63
C ARG A 174 -7.94 -1.80 -14.86
N ASP A 175 -6.73 -2.23 -14.51
CA ASP A 175 -5.49 -1.46 -14.68
C ASP A 175 -4.85 -1.72 -16.06
N ILE A 176 -5.49 -2.53 -16.90
CA ILE A 176 -5.06 -2.89 -18.25
C ILE A 176 -6.00 -2.23 -19.24
N HIS A 177 -5.44 -1.50 -20.20
CA HIS A 177 -6.23 -0.83 -21.22
C HIS A 177 -6.60 -1.83 -22.32
N ILE A 178 -7.90 -2.01 -22.56
CA ILE A 178 -8.44 -3.00 -23.50
C ILE A 178 -8.94 -2.24 -24.73
N MET A 179 -8.29 -2.42 -25.87
CA MET A 179 -8.72 -1.83 -27.15
C MET A 179 -8.18 -2.65 -28.32
N PRO A 180 -8.91 -2.76 -29.44
CA PRO A 180 -8.46 -3.54 -30.58
C PRO A 180 -7.22 -2.94 -31.25
N ASN A 181 -6.57 -3.74 -32.12
CA ASN A 181 -5.55 -3.19 -33.01
C ASN A 181 -6.19 -2.23 -34.02
N LEU A 182 -5.45 -1.22 -34.46
CA LEU A 182 -5.86 -0.37 -35.58
C LEU A 182 -5.62 -1.14 -36.89
N LEU A 183 -6.68 -1.31 -37.70
CA LEU A 183 -6.71 -2.23 -38.85
C LEU A 183 -6.95 -1.56 -40.20
N ASN A 184 -7.21 -0.25 -40.26
CA ASN A 184 -7.52 0.47 -41.49
C ASN A 184 -8.65 -0.21 -42.30
N LEU A 185 -9.73 -0.59 -41.61
CA LEU A 185 -10.84 -1.32 -42.25
C LEU A 185 -11.61 -0.42 -43.21
N LYS A 186 -11.84 -0.88 -44.43
CA LYS A 186 -12.75 -0.27 -45.40
C LYS A 186 -14.02 -1.11 -45.48
N ALA A 187 -15.02 -0.74 -44.70
CA ALA A 187 -16.32 -1.40 -44.76
C ALA A 187 -17.02 -1.13 -46.11
N VAL A 188 -17.67 -2.16 -46.66
CA VAL A 188 -18.53 -1.99 -47.83
C VAL A 188 -19.78 -1.20 -47.46
N ALA A 189 -20.28 -0.38 -48.39
CA ALA A 189 -21.41 0.51 -48.11
C ALA A 189 -22.71 -0.24 -47.76
N ASN A 190 -22.92 -1.44 -48.35
CA ASN A 190 -24.09 -2.28 -48.11
C ASN A 190 -23.71 -3.76 -48.25
N TYR A 191 -24.46 -4.63 -47.56
CA TYR A 191 -24.36 -6.08 -47.74
C TYR A 191 -24.62 -6.47 -49.20
N GLN A 192 -23.78 -7.37 -49.74
CA GLN A 192 -23.97 -7.96 -51.07
C GLN A 192 -24.12 -9.48 -50.95
N PRO A 193 -25.22 -10.08 -51.45
CA PRO A 193 -25.39 -11.53 -51.45
C PRO A 193 -24.35 -12.19 -52.36
N ALA A 194 -23.73 -13.27 -51.88
CA ALA A 194 -22.81 -14.10 -52.68
C ALA A 194 -23.58 -15.12 -53.55
N ALA A 195 -22.88 -15.82 -54.44
CA ALA A 195 -23.44 -16.78 -55.41
C ALA A 195 -24.26 -17.92 -54.76
N ALA A 196 -25.06 -18.64 -55.56
CA ALA A 196 -25.93 -19.71 -55.09
C ALA A 196 -25.14 -20.90 -54.47
N GLY A 197 -25.67 -21.49 -53.39
CA GLY A 197 -25.06 -22.60 -52.65
C GLY A 197 -24.53 -22.18 -51.26
N PHE A 198 -24.23 -23.16 -50.40
CA PHE A 198 -23.62 -22.89 -49.09
C PHE A 198 -22.10 -23.09 -49.18
N SER A 199 -21.40 -22.01 -49.48
CA SER A 199 -19.95 -21.94 -49.58
C SER A 199 -19.36 -21.17 -48.40
N ILE A 200 -18.21 -21.63 -47.92
CA ILE A 200 -17.54 -21.10 -46.73
C ILE A 200 -16.10 -20.69 -47.04
N GLY A 201 -15.57 -19.72 -46.30
CA GLY A 201 -14.23 -19.20 -46.50
C GLY A 201 -13.35 -19.29 -45.27
N PHE A 202 -12.06 -19.53 -45.48
CA PHE A 202 -11.02 -19.49 -44.45
C PHE A 202 -9.84 -18.65 -44.95
N LEU A 203 -9.35 -17.71 -44.14
CA LEU A 203 -8.19 -16.87 -44.48
C LEU A 203 -7.24 -16.76 -43.29
N SER A 204 -6.05 -17.35 -43.43
CA SER A 204 -4.97 -17.27 -42.44
C SER A 204 -3.68 -17.87 -43.00
N ARG A 205 -2.53 -17.56 -42.39
CA ARG A 205 -1.33 -18.40 -42.53
C ARG A 205 -1.68 -19.87 -42.27
N LEU A 206 -1.18 -20.77 -43.10
CA LEU A 206 -1.46 -22.20 -42.98
C LEU A 206 -0.60 -22.79 -41.85
N HIS A 207 -1.23 -23.05 -40.71
CA HIS A 207 -0.55 -23.52 -39.51
C HIS A 207 -1.55 -24.23 -38.57
N HIS A 208 -1.12 -25.31 -37.92
CA HIS A 208 -1.99 -26.16 -37.06
C HIS A 208 -2.78 -25.37 -36.01
N LYS A 209 -2.17 -24.34 -35.41
CA LYS A 209 -2.83 -23.45 -34.43
C LYS A 209 -4.14 -22.81 -34.95
N LYS A 210 -4.30 -22.69 -36.28
CA LYS A 210 -5.45 -22.07 -36.93
C LYS A 210 -6.64 -23.01 -37.12
N GLY A 211 -6.48 -24.30 -36.77
CA GLY A 211 -7.56 -25.28 -36.76
C GLY A 211 -8.03 -25.72 -38.14
N ILE A 212 -7.20 -25.53 -39.17
CA ILE A 212 -7.56 -25.87 -40.55
C ILE A 212 -7.81 -27.38 -40.73
N GLU A 213 -7.07 -28.24 -40.04
CA GLU A 213 -7.29 -29.69 -40.07
C GLU A 213 -8.67 -30.06 -39.51
N GLU A 214 -9.08 -29.42 -38.42
CA GLU A 214 -10.38 -29.67 -37.80
C GLU A 214 -11.52 -29.12 -38.67
N LEU A 215 -11.30 -28.01 -39.36
CA LEU A 215 -12.23 -27.49 -40.36
C LEU A 215 -12.41 -28.46 -41.53
N LEU A 216 -11.33 -29.01 -42.07
CA LEU A 216 -11.39 -29.99 -43.17
C LEU A 216 -12.18 -31.24 -42.75
N ARG A 217 -11.92 -31.78 -41.55
CA ARG A 217 -12.67 -32.90 -40.99
C ARG A 217 -14.15 -32.57 -40.77
N ALA A 218 -14.46 -31.35 -40.34
CA ALA A 218 -15.84 -30.89 -40.17
C ALA A 218 -16.57 -30.80 -41.53
N VAL A 219 -15.91 -30.31 -42.58
CA VAL A 219 -16.48 -30.24 -43.94
C VAL A 219 -16.82 -31.63 -44.47
N ALA A 220 -15.98 -32.63 -44.21
CA ALA A 220 -16.22 -34.02 -44.63
C ALA A 220 -17.52 -34.61 -44.05
N ILE A 221 -17.87 -34.24 -42.83
CA ILE A 221 -19.08 -34.72 -42.15
C ILE A 221 -20.28 -33.77 -42.27
N THR A 222 -20.16 -32.66 -43.02
CA THR A 222 -21.23 -31.67 -43.19
C THR A 222 -21.75 -31.69 -44.62
N PRO A 223 -22.88 -32.37 -44.92
CA PRO A 223 -23.29 -32.65 -46.30
C PRO A 223 -23.65 -31.40 -47.10
N HIS A 224 -24.16 -30.36 -46.43
CA HIS A 224 -24.66 -29.14 -47.06
C HIS A 224 -23.58 -28.20 -47.64
N ILE A 225 -22.30 -28.42 -47.32
CA ILE A 225 -21.20 -27.58 -47.82
C ILE A 225 -20.92 -27.92 -49.29
N THR A 226 -21.03 -26.88 -50.12
CA THR A 226 -20.78 -26.94 -51.56
C THR A 226 -19.32 -26.61 -51.91
N GLU A 227 -18.72 -25.63 -51.25
CA GLU A 227 -17.32 -25.23 -51.45
C GLU A 227 -16.71 -24.66 -50.16
N LEU A 228 -15.43 -24.96 -49.90
CA LEU A 228 -14.56 -24.30 -48.92
C LEU A 228 -13.41 -23.61 -49.67
N VAL A 229 -13.37 -22.27 -49.58
CA VAL A 229 -12.33 -21.43 -50.18
C VAL A 229 -11.26 -21.10 -49.15
N ILE A 230 -10.01 -21.50 -49.41
CA ILE A 230 -8.88 -21.36 -48.47
C ILE A 230 -7.87 -20.35 -49.02
N GLY A 231 -7.71 -19.23 -48.32
CA GLY A 231 -6.69 -18.21 -48.56
C GLY A 231 -5.56 -18.27 -47.53
N GLY A 232 -4.33 -18.13 -47.99
CA GLY A 232 -3.11 -18.13 -47.19
C GLY A 232 -2.00 -19.02 -47.77
N ARG A 233 -0.77 -18.82 -47.25
CA ARG A 233 0.38 -19.70 -47.46
C ARG A 233 0.97 -20.13 -46.11
N GLY A 234 1.57 -21.30 -46.06
CA GLY A 234 2.38 -21.78 -44.95
C GLY A 234 3.85 -21.47 -45.16
N ASP A 235 4.61 -21.36 -44.07
CA ASP A 235 6.07 -21.22 -44.12
C ASP A 235 6.77 -22.59 -44.32
N ASP A 236 5.99 -23.69 -44.31
CA ASP A 236 6.46 -25.08 -44.35
C ASP A 236 5.74 -25.84 -45.48
N THR A 237 6.47 -26.10 -46.57
CA THR A 237 5.95 -26.84 -47.74
C THR A 237 5.49 -28.26 -47.38
N LEU A 238 6.07 -28.88 -46.35
CA LEU A 238 5.64 -30.22 -45.88
C LEU A 238 4.28 -30.16 -45.17
N TYR A 239 3.96 -29.04 -44.54
CA TYR A 239 2.66 -28.85 -43.91
C TYR A 239 1.54 -28.71 -44.94
N GLU A 240 1.76 -27.95 -46.00
CA GLU A 240 0.79 -27.83 -47.09
C GLU A 240 0.52 -29.17 -47.78
N GLN A 241 1.56 -29.98 -48.02
CA GLN A 241 1.42 -31.34 -48.56
C GLN A 241 0.58 -32.24 -47.65
N ARG A 242 0.73 -32.15 -46.32
CA ARG A 242 -0.11 -32.90 -45.37
C ARG A 242 -1.58 -32.49 -45.43
N LEU A 243 -1.88 -31.22 -45.66
CA LEU A 243 -3.26 -30.76 -45.83
C LEU A 243 -3.88 -31.31 -47.12
N GLN A 244 -3.11 -31.34 -48.22
CA GLN A 244 -3.56 -31.95 -49.48
C GLN A 244 -3.84 -33.45 -49.32
N GLN A 245 -2.96 -34.17 -48.63
CA GLN A 245 -3.19 -35.59 -48.32
C GLN A 245 -4.46 -35.79 -47.48
N LEU A 246 -4.66 -34.98 -46.43
CA LEU A 246 -5.85 -35.05 -45.60
C LEU A 246 -7.15 -34.80 -46.41
N ILE A 247 -7.12 -33.88 -47.38
CA ILE A 247 -8.26 -33.60 -48.27
C ILE A 247 -8.60 -34.82 -49.13
N ALA A 248 -7.58 -35.50 -49.67
CA ALA A 248 -7.74 -36.73 -50.44
C ALA A 248 -8.31 -37.86 -49.57
N ASP A 249 -7.73 -38.07 -48.38
CA ASP A 249 -8.16 -39.12 -47.44
C ASP A 249 -9.61 -38.93 -46.96
N LEU A 250 -10.07 -37.68 -46.84
CA LEU A 250 -11.43 -37.34 -46.44
C LEU A 250 -12.44 -37.38 -47.60
N GLY A 251 -12.00 -37.56 -48.85
CA GLY A 251 -12.87 -37.59 -50.03
C GLY A 251 -13.55 -36.25 -50.34
N ILE A 252 -12.94 -35.12 -49.97
CA ILE A 252 -13.52 -33.77 -50.14
C ILE A 252 -12.78 -32.90 -51.16
N ALA A 253 -11.94 -33.48 -52.03
CA ALA A 253 -11.14 -32.74 -53.00
C ALA A 253 -11.98 -31.82 -53.90
N GLU A 254 -13.16 -32.26 -54.34
CA GLU A 254 -14.07 -31.46 -55.17
C GLU A 254 -14.73 -30.30 -54.40
N LYS A 255 -14.67 -30.30 -53.07
CA LYS A 255 -15.26 -29.26 -52.21
C LYS A 255 -14.24 -28.22 -51.74
N VAL A 256 -12.93 -28.38 -51.97
CA VAL A 256 -11.90 -27.52 -51.40
C VAL A 256 -11.08 -26.81 -52.47
N ARG A 257 -10.99 -25.49 -52.39
CA ARG A 257 -10.23 -24.67 -53.33
C ARG A 257 -9.22 -23.76 -52.61
N PHE A 258 -7.94 -23.90 -52.95
CA PHE A 258 -6.88 -23.02 -52.46
C PHE A 258 -6.68 -21.84 -53.42
N VAL A 259 -6.68 -20.62 -52.90
CA VAL A 259 -6.41 -19.39 -53.69
C VAL A 259 -5.02 -18.81 -53.46
N GLY A 260 -4.26 -19.36 -52.50
CA GLY A 260 -2.91 -18.89 -52.18
C GLY A 260 -2.91 -17.60 -51.36
N TRP A 261 -1.82 -16.82 -51.47
CA TRP A 261 -1.67 -15.56 -50.75
C TRP A 261 -2.71 -14.53 -51.22
N VAL A 262 -3.34 -13.82 -50.28
CA VAL A 262 -4.33 -12.77 -50.53
C VAL A 262 -3.80 -11.47 -49.93
N SER A 263 -3.49 -10.49 -50.77
CA SER A 263 -3.08 -9.14 -50.36
C SER A 263 -4.25 -8.33 -49.80
N ASP A 264 -3.97 -7.21 -49.12
CA ASP A 264 -5.00 -6.35 -48.55
C ASP A 264 -5.94 -5.78 -49.62
N GLU A 265 -5.43 -5.52 -50.83
CA GLU A 265 -6.22 -5.08 -51.99
C GLU A 265 -7.13 -6.16 -52.55
N GLU A 266 -6.74 -7.43 -52.43
CA GLU A 266 -7.49 -8.60 -52.94
C GLU A 266 -8.54 -9.11 -51.94
N LYS A 267 -8.40 -8.81 -50.64
CA LYS A 267 -9.31 -9.26 -49.58
C LYS A 267 -10.79 -8.98 -49.87
N PRO A 268 -11.21 -7.80 -50.36
CA PRO A 268 -12.62 -7.56 -50.68
C PRO A 268 -13.16 -8.47 -51.80
N ALA A 269 -12.32 -8.85 -52.77
CA ALA A 269 -12.70 -9.80 -53.81
C ALA A 269 -12.73 -11.24 -53.26
N PHE A 270 -11.81 -11.58 -52.36
CA PHE A 270 -11.79 -12.87 -51.67
C PHE A 270 -13.06 -13.11 -50.86
N PHE A 271 -13.44 -12.18 -49.98
CA PHE A 271 -14.62 -12.34 -49.12
C PHE A 271 -15.93 -12.48 -49.92
N ARG A 272 -16.00 -11.93 -51.14
CA ARG A 272 -17.19 -12.06 -52.01
C ARG A 272 -17.43 -13.48 -52.52
N GLN A 273 -16.43 -14.37 -52.47
CA GLN A 273 -16.54 -15.72 -53.04
C GLN A 273 -17.41 -16.67 -52.22
N PHE A 274 -17.69 -16.36 -50.95
CA PHE A 274 -18.42 -17.26 -50.05
C PHE A 274 -19.43 -16.52 -49.15
N GLN A 275 -20.33 -17.27 -48.50
CA GLN A 275 -21.39 -16.70 -47.65
C GLN A 275 -20.95 -16.56 -46.20
N VAL A 276 -20.27 -17.56 -45.63
CA VAL A 276 -19.88 -17.58 -44.21
C VAL A 276 -18.38 -17.73 -44.07
N PHE A 277 -17.76 -16.88 -43.24
CA PHE A 277 -16.33 -16.96 -42.93
C PHE A 277 -16.10 -17.83 -41.70
N VAL A 278 -15.10 -18.71 -41.72
CA VAL A 278 -14.84 -19.68 -40.65
C VAL A 278 -13.40 -19.57 -40.17
N LEU A 279 -13.22 -19.40 -38.85
CA LEU A 279 -11.91 -19.35 -38.21
C LEU A 279 -11.91 -20.14 -36.88
N PRO A 280 -11.67 -21.47 -36.92
CA PRO A 280 -11.71 -22.33 -35.74
C PRO A 280 -10.34 -22.43 -35.06
N SER A 281 -9.68 -21.29 -34.82
CA SER A 281 -8.33 -21.27 -34.25
C SER A 281 -8.29 -21.77 -32.80
N PHE A 282 -7.30 -22.58 -32.44
CA PHE A 282 -7.14 -23.02 -31.04
C PHE A 282 -6.81 -21.88 -30.08
N ASN A 283 -6.15 -20.83 -30.58
CA ASN A 283 -5.93 -19.59 -29.84
C ASN A 283 -5.57 -18.45 -30.81
N GLU A 284 -6.32 -17.35 -30.76
CA GLU A 284 -6.03 -16.10 -31.45
C GLU A 284 -6.43 -14.90 -30.58
N ASN A 285 -5.57 -13.89 -30.44
CA ASN A 285 -5.84 -12.81 -29.48
C ASN A 285 -7.04 -11.95 -29.84
N PHE A 286 -7.10 -11.52 -31.10
CA PHE A 286 -8.14 -10.63 -31.63
C PHE A 286 -8.64 -11.06 -33.01
N ALA A 287 -7.81 -11.73 -33.82
CA ALA A 287 -8.16 -12.20 -35.16
C ALA A 287 -8.65 -11.09 -36.11
N ASN A 288 -7.74 -10.20 -36.52
CA ASN A 288 -8.02 -9.09 -37.45
C ASN A 288 -8.85 -9.50 -38.68
N VAL A 289 -8.59 -10.69 -39.23
CA VAL A 289 -9.29 -11.22 -40.41
C VAL A 289 -10.79 -11.45 -40.20
N VAL A 290 -11.24 -11.64 -38.95
CA VAL A 290 -12.67 -11.74 -38.61
C VAL A 290 -13.33 -10.37 -38.73
N ALA A 291 -12.67 -9.31 -38.25
CA ALA A 291 -13.15 -7.94 -38.42
C ALA A 291 -13.11 -7.50 -39.90
N GLU A 292 -12.11 -7.96 -40.68
CA GLU A 292 -12.07 -7.77 -42.14
C GLU A 292 -13.23 -8.49 -42.84
N ALA A 293 -13.60 -9.69 -42.39
CA ALA A 293 -14.76 -10.41 -42.90
C ALA A 293 -16.08 -9.65 -42.60
N TRP A 294 -16.23 -9.11 -41.38
CA TRP A 294 -17.37 -8.26 -41.00
C TRP A 294 -17.44 -6.97 -41.81
N ALA A 295 -16.30 -6.33 -42.08
CA ALA A 295 -16.22 -5.16 -42.94
C ALA A 295 -16.72 -5.46 -44.38
N ASN A 296 -16.67 -6.72 -44.79
CA ASN A 296 -17.20 -7.21 -46.07
C ASN A 296 -18.57 -7.89 -45.94
N GLY A 297 -19.26 -7.70 -44.81
CA GLY A 297 -20.62 -8.19 -44.57
C GLY A 297 -20.75 -9.70 -44.45
N LYS A 298 -19.71 -10.40 -43.96
CA LYS A 298 -19.72 -11.86 -43.83
C LYS A 298 -20.08 -12.28 -42.40
N PRO A 299 -21.16 -13.06 -42.20
CA PRO A 299 -21.37 -13.79 -40.95
C PRO A 299 -20.19 -14.72 -40.67
N THR A 300 -19.85 -14.89 -39.39
CA THR A 300 -18.63 -15.61 -38.99
C THR A 300 -18.89 -16.79 -38.06
N ILE A 301 -18.23 -17.92 -38.32
CA ILE A 301 -18.07 -19.02 -37.37
C ILE A 301 -16.67 -18.91 -36.77
N VAL A 302 -16.59 -18.67 -35.46
CA VAL A 302 -15.31 -18.56 -34.75
C VAL A 302 -15.27 -19.51 -33.56
N SER A 303 -14.08 -19.99 -33.23
CA SER A 303 -13.91 -20.81 -32.03
C SER A 303 -13.88 -19.96 -30.76
N THR A 304 -14.17 -20.56 -29.60
CA THR A 304 -14.00 -19.95 -28.27
C THR A 304 -12.56 -19.50 -27.99
N GLY A 305 -11.58 -20.10 -28.68
CA GLY A 305 -10.16 -19.68 -28.63
C GLY A 305 -9.84 -18.39 -29.38
N VAL A 306 -10.79 -17.79 -30.11
CA VAL A 306 -10.61 -16.51 -30.81
C VAL A 306 -11.13 -15.37 -29.95
N GLY A 307 -10.29 -14.41 -29.58
CA GLY A 307 -10.65 -13.38 -28.59
C GLY A 307 -11.74 -12.39 -29.00
N ILE A 308 -12.07 -12.29 -30.30
CA ILE A 308 -13.22 -11.50 -30.79
C ILE A 308 -14.54 -12.30 -30.78
N SER A 309 -14.54 -13.56 -30.34
CA SER A 309 -15.72 -14.43 -30.33
C SER A 309 -16.89 -13.87 -29.51
N HIS A 310 -16.62 -13.11 -28.45
CA HIS A 310 -17.68 -12.49 -27.63
C HIS A 310 -18.56 -11.52 -28.44
N TYR A 311 -18.00 -10.75 -29.38
CA TYR A 311 -18.76 -9.90 -30.29
C TYR A 311 -19.73 -10.69 -31.17
N VAL A 312 -19.35 -11.92 -31.56
CA VAL A 312 -20.22 -12.78 -32.38
C VAL A 312 -21.50 -13.14 -31.63
N ALA A 313 -21.39 -13.50 -30.35
CA ALA A 313 -22.55 -13.81 -29.53
C ALA A 313 -23.35 -12.56 -29.14
N GLU A 314 -22.67 -11.48 -28.73
CA GLU A 314 -23.31 -10.27 -28.21
C GLU A 314 -24.11 -9.52 -29.29
N TYR A 315 -23.55 -9.40 -30.50
CA TYR A 315 -24.16 -8.66 -31.60
C TYR A 315 -24.83 -9.56 -32.64
N GLY A 316 -24.87 -10.88 -32.41
CA GLY A 316 -25.49 -11.83 -33.32
C GLY A 316 -24.84 -11.87 -34.71
N LEU A 317 -23.51 -11.88 -34.80
CA LEU A 317 -22.75 -11.78 -36.06
C LEU A 317 -22.45 -13.14 -36.71
N GLY A 318 -23.00 -14.22 -36.16
CA GLY A 318 -22.74 -15.58 -36.59
C GLY A 318 -22.75 -16.56 -35.43
N TRP A 319 -21.80 -17.50 -35.40
CA TRP A 319 -21.83 -18.64 -34.49
C TRP A 319 -20.49 -18.90 -33.80
N ILE A 320 -20.58 -19.45 -32.59
CA ILE A 320 -19.42 -19.87 -31.79
C ILE A 320 -19.35 -21.40 -31.76
N CYS A 321 -18.13 -21.94 -31.83
CA CYS A 321 -17.84 -23.37 -31.75
C CYS A 321 -16.61 -23.66 -30.88
N GLU A 322 -16.40 -24.93 -30.55
CA GLU A 322 -15.11 -25.43 -30.08
C GLU A 322 -14.23 -25.82 -31.28
N ALA A 323 -12.91 -25.75 -31.12
CA ALA A 323 -11.95 -26.08 -32.19
C ALA A 323 -11.80 -27.61 -32.38
N ASN A 324 -12.90 -28.30 -32.66
CA ASN A 324 -12.94 -29.73 -32.99
C ASN A 324 -13.98 -30.01 -34.10
N PRO A 325 -13.83 -31.11 -34.85
CA PRO A 325 -14.64 -31.35 -36.06
C PRO A 325 -16.14 -31.37 -35.81
N GLN A 326 -16.58 -31.99 -34.70
CA GLN A 326 -17.99 -32.15 -34.38
C GLN A 326 -18.66 -30.82 -34.05
N SER A 327 -18.02 -29.99 -33.23
CA SER A 327 -18.56 -28.68 -32.87
C SER A 327 -18.56 -27.70 -34.04
N ILE A 328 -17.52 -27.75 -34.89
CA ILE A 328 -17.46 -26.94 -36.12
C ILE A 328 -18.60 -27.37 -37.06
N SER A 329 -18.80 -28.68 -37.25
CA SER A 329 -19.87 -29.22 -38.10
C SER A 329 -21.26 -28.82 -37.61
N GLN A 330 -21.52 -28.87 -36.30
CA GLN A 330 -22.77 -28.39 -35.70
C GLN A 330 -22.99 -26.89 -35.94
N ALA A 331 -21.94 -26.07 -35.84
CA ALA A 331 -22.04 -24.64 -36.16
C ALA A 331 -22.31 -24.40 -37.65
N LEU A 332 -21.69 -25.17 -38.54
CA LEU A 332 -21.96 -25.13 -39.98
C LEU A 332 -23.40 -25.55 -40.30
N HIS A 333 -23.93 -26.59 -39.64
CA HIS A 333 -25.32 -27.01 -39.81
C HIS A 333 -26.30 -25.92 -39.38
N ARG A 334 -26.09 -25.32 -38.20
CA ARG A 334 -26.92 -24.20 -37.74
C ARG A 334 -26.84 -23.01 -38.69
N ALA A 335 -25.64 -22.71 -39.20
CA ALA A 335 -25.46 -21.65 -40.20
C ALA A 335 -26.25 -21.94 -41.48
N TRP A 336 -26.30 -23.20 -41.91
CA TRP A 336 -27.11 -23.65 -43.04
C TRP A 336 -28.61 -23.62 -42.77
N GLU A 337 -29.09 -23.92 -41.57
CA GLU A 337 -30.52 -23.81 -41.24
C GLU A 337 -30.98 -22.34 -41.16
N GLN A 338 -30.05 -21.44 -40.81
CA GLN A 338 -30.30 -20.02 -40.57
C GLN A 338 -29.93 -19.13 -41.76
N GLN A 339 -29.93 -19.64 -43.00
CA GLN A 339 -29.63 -18.83 -44.21
C GLN A 339 -30.46 -17.54 -44.33
N PRO A 340 -31.76 -17.53 -43.96
CA PRO A 340 -32.55 -16.30 -43.98
C PRO A 340 -31.97 -15.17 -43.12
N LEU A 341 -31.14 -15.51 -42.12
CA LEU A 341 -30.51 -14.54 -41.21
C LEU A 341 -29.19 -13.98 -41.73
N TRP A 342 -28.58 -14.56 -42.78
CA TRP A 342 -27.23 -14.15 -43.22
C TRP A 342 -27.16 -12.68 -43.63
N ALA A 343 -28.17 -12.17 -44.34
CA ALA A 343 -28.21 -10.77 -44.75
C ALA A 343 -28.31 -9.82 -43.53
N GLN A 344 -29.12 -10.20 -42.54
CA GLN A 344 -29.26 -9.45 -41.29
C GLN A 344 -27.93 -9.46 -40.50
N MET A 345 -27.31 -10.62 -40.33
CA MET A 345 -26.03 -10.77 -39.63
C MET A 345 -24.91 -10.02 -40.35
N GLY A 346 -24.87 -10.07 -41.68
CA GLY A 346 -23.91 -9.35 -42.51
C GLY A 346 -24.07 -7.83 -42.43
N SER A 347 -25.30 -7.32 -42.44
CA SER A 347 -25.57 -5.90 -42.22
C SER A 347 -25.15 -5.46 -40.82
N ALA A 348 -25.53 -6.21 -39.78
CA ALA A 348 -25.13 -5.94 -38.40
C ALA A 348 -23.61 -5.94 -38.21
N ALA A 349 -22.90 -6.81 -38.93
CA ALA A 349 -21.44 -6.85 -38.93
C ALA A 349 -20.82 -5.58 -39.52
N ILE A 350 -21.35 -5.06 -40.63
CA ILE A 350 -20.92 -3.80 -41.24
C ILE A 350 -21.20 -2.62 -40.29
N ASP A 351 -22.40 -2.59 -39.70
CA ASP A 351 -22.81 -1.53 -38.76
C ASP A 351 -21.91 -1.52 -37.52
N LEU A 352 -21.57 -2.68 -36.97
CA LEU A 352 -20.64 -2.80 -35.86
C LEU A 352 -19.24 -2.28 -36.23
N VAL A 353 -18.73 -2.63 -37.42
CA VAL A 353 -17.43 -2.15 -37.90
C VAL A 353 -17.42 -0.62 -38.00
N ASN A 354 -18.46 -0.04 -38.61
CA ASN A 354 -18.60 1.41 -38.72
C ASN A 354 -18.81 2.11 -37.36
N ALA A 355 -19.39 1.43 -36.38
CA ALA A 355 -19.64 2.00 -35.06
C ALA A 355 -18.42 1.87 -34.11
N GLN A 356 -17.73 0.73 -34.13
CA GLN A 356 -16.76 0.36 -33.09
C GLN A 356 -15.33 0.17 -33.57
N PHE A 357 -15.11 -0.12 -34.86
CA PHE A 357 -13.79 -0.46 -35.41
C PHE A 357 -13.22 0.59 -36.37
N THR A 358 -13.70 1.84 -36.28
CA THR A 358 -13.16 2.95 -37.06
C THR A 358 -11.81 3.42 -36.53
N ASP A 359 -10.91 3.81 -37.45
CA ASP A 359 -9.56 4.23 -37.10
C ASP A 359 -9.56 5.44 -36.15
N ASP A 360 -10.43 6.42 -36.36
CA ASP A 360 -10.52 7.61 -35.51
C ASP A 360 -10.89 7.27 -34.06
N ARG A 361 -11.85 6.35 -33.88
CA ARG A 361 -12.29 5.92 -32.55
C ARG A 361 -11.20 5.14 -31.84
N ILE A 362 -10.57 4.18 -32.53
CA ILE A 362 -9.49 3.38 -31.96
C ILE A 362 -8.29 4.28 -31.66
N LEU A 363 -7.93 5.21 -32.55
CA LEU A 363 -6.85 6.17 -32.35
C LEU A 363 -7.10 7.06 -31.13
N ALA A 364 -8.32 7.56 -30.95
CA ALA A 364 -8.70 8.31 -29.76
C ALA A 364 -8.52 7.51 -28.47
N GLN A 365 -8.80 6.20 -28.49
CA GLN A 365 -8.54 5.31 -27.35
C GLN A 365 -7.04 5.17 -27.05
N TYR A 366 -6.19 5.03 -28.08
CA TYR A 366 -4.73 5.00 -27.90
C TYR A 366 -4.19 6.32 -27.35
N ILE A 367 -4.65 7.46 -27.87
CA ILE A 367 -4.26 8.78 -27.37
C ILE A 367 -4.68 8.95 -25.91
N GLY A 368 -5.93 8.62 -25.57
CA GLY A 368 -6.43 8.69 -24.20
C GLY A 368 -5.68 7.75 -23.24
N MET A 369 -5.20 6.60 -23.71
CA MET A 369 -4.30 5.73 -22.94
C MET A 369 -2.96 6.43 -22.67
N TYR A 370 -2.32 7.02 -23.69
CA TYR A 370 -1.06 7.73 -23.51
C TYR A 370 -1.21 8.91 -22.54
N GLU A 371 -2.30 9.68 -22.65
CA GLU A 371 -2.60 10.79 -21.75
C GLU A 371 -2.78 10.34 -20.30
N LYS A 372 -3.51 9.24 -20.06
CA LYS A 372 -3.64 8.65 -18.71
C LYS A 372 -2.30 8.22 -18.13
N ILE A 373 -1.43 7.67 -18.95
CA ILE A 373 -0.08 7.24 -18.53
C ILE A 373 0.82 8.44 -18.24
N LEU A 374 0.63 9.54 -18.96
CA LEU A 374 1.33 10.80 -18.68
C LEU A 374 0.81 11.49 -17.42
N ALA A 375 -0.51 11.46 -17.19
CA ALA A 375 -1.14 12.02 -16.00
C ALA A 375 -0.81 11.22 -14.73
N THR A 376 -0.53 9.92 -14.86
CA THR A 376 -0.01 9.10 -13.75
C THR A 376 1.51 9.26 -13.55
N GLY A 377 2.24 9.71 -14.58
CA GLY A 377 3.68 10.00 -14.52
C GLY A 377 4.05 11.43 -14.11
N LYS A 378 3.15 12.40 -14.30
CA LYS A 378 3.27 13.77 -13.78
C LYS A 378 2.41 13.90 -12.54
N ASN A 379 3.02 14.30 -11.42
CA ASN A 379 2.33 14.77 -10.23
C ASN A 379 1.28 15.84 -10.61
N THR A 380 0.05 15.43 -10.83
CA THR A 380 -1.12 16.29 -10.78
C THR A 380 -2.11 15.60 -9.88
N ALA A 381 -2.37 16.24 -8.73
CA ALA A 381 -3.48 15.92 -7.86
C ALA A 381 -4.76 15.72 -8.69
N PRO A 382 -5.67 14.82 -8.28
CA PRO A 382 -6.95 14.68 -8.95
C PRO A 382 -7.62 16.06 -9.06
N ALA A 383 -8.08 16.38 -10.27
CA ALA A 383 -8.77 17.62 -10.55
C ALA A 383 -9.97 17.79 -9.61
N ALA A 384 -10.14 19.01 -9.10
CA ALA A 384 -11.29 19.41 -8.28
C ALA A 384 -12.58 19.05 -9.03
N GLY A 385 -13.26 18.00 -8.55
CA GLY A 385 -14.42 17.39 -9.21
C GLY A 385 -14.60 15.88 -8.97
N SER A 386 -13.60 15.16 -8.44
CA SER A 386 -13.77 13.76 -8.02
C SER A 386 -14.45 13.67 -6.64
N ALA A 387 -15.31 12.67 -6.45
CA ALA A 387 -15.92 12.35 -5.16
C ALA A 387 -14.85 12.22 -4.05
N ASP A 388 -15.19 12.68 -2.85
CA ASP A 388 -14.30 12.61 -1.68
C ASP A 388 -13.83 11.17 -1.42
N VAL A 389 -12.52 10.99 -1.25
CA VAL A 389 -11.90 9.70 -0.99
C VAL A 389 -11.77 9.48 0.51
N TYR A 390 -12.53 8.52 1.04
CA TYR A 390 -12.49 8.17 2.45
C TYR A 390 -11.74 6.86 2.68
N VAL A 391 -10.77 6.86 3.60
CA VAL A 391 -9.98 5.66 3.94
C VAL A 391 -10.06 5.40 5.44
N LEU A 392 -10.58 4.24 5.83
CA LEU A 392 -10.66 3.80 7.22
C LEU A 392 -9.48 2.88 7.54
N GLY A 393 -8.61 3.27 8.47
CA GLY A 393 -7.53 2.48 9.01
C GLY A 393 -7.93 1.74 10.28
N ILE A 394 -7.48 0.50 10.43
CA ILE A 394 -7.83 -0.38 11.54
C ILE A 394 -6.58 -1.10 12.06
N ASN A 395 -6.40 -1.06 13.38
CA ASN A 395 -5.53 -1.97 14.12
C ASN A 395 -6.40 -2.88 14.99
N ALA A 396 -6.30 -4.19 14.82
CA ALA A 396 -7.16 -5.18 15.47
C ALA A 396 -6.41 -6.48 15.78
N HIS A 397 -6.87 -7.23 16.78
CA HIS A 397 -6.26 -8.51 17.20
C HIS A 397 -4.78 -8.39 17.61
N HIS A 398 -4.41 -7.19 18.06
CA HIS A 398 -3.12 -6.79 18.60
C HIS A 398 -3.38 -5.78 19.71
N ALA A 399 -2.51 -5.72 20.72
CA ALA A 399 -2.58 -4.68 21.75
C ALA A 399 -2.70 -3.28 21.13
N ASP A 400 -3.39 -2.39 21.84
CA ASP A 400 -3.66 -1.02 21.43
C ASP A 400 -4.49 -0.93 20.13
N ALA A 401 -5.55 -1.74 20.05
CA ALA A 401 -6.48 -1.70 18.94
C ALA A 401 -7.14 -0.30 18.82
N SER A 402 -7.30 0.16 17.58
CA SER A 402 -7.66 1.53 17.26
C SER A 402 -8.22 1.65 15.85
N ALA A 403 -8.86 2.79 15.58
CA ALA A 403 -9.29 3.16 14.25
C ALA A 403 -8.91 4.62 13.93
N ALA A 404 -8.74 4.89 12.65
CA ALA A 404 -8.51 6.23 12.12
C ALA A 404 -9.23 6.39 10.78
N VAL A 405 -9.82 7.54 10.49
CA VAL A 405 -10.44 7.82 9.19
C VAL A 405 -9.83 9.04 8.55
N LEU A 406 -9.51 8.91 7.26
CA LEU A 406 -8.96 9.97 6.44
C LEU A 406 -9.96 10.38 5.37
N LYS A 407 -9.99 11.68 5.05
CA LYS A 407 -10.71 12.26 3.92
C LYS A 407 -9.69 12.94 3.00
N ASN A 408 -9.57 12.48 1.76
CA ASN A 408 -8.62 13.01 0.78
C ASN A 408 -7.17 13.07 1.31
N GLY A 409 -6.79 12.13 2.16
CA GLY A 409 -5.48 12.08 2.82
C GLY A 409 -5.35 12.90 4.11
N GLU A 410 -6.37 13.67 4.51
CA GLU A 410 -6.40 14.42 5.76
C GLU A 410 -7.00 13.57 6.88
N LEU A 411 -6.37 13.55 8.05
CA LEU A 411 -6.87 12.83 9.22
C LEU A 411 -8.06 13.56 9.82
N ILE A 412 -9.23 12.92 9.81
CA ILE A 412 -10.46 13.51 10.37
C ILE A 412 -10.64 13.11 11.83
N ALA A 413 -10.51 11.81 12.12
CA ALA A 413 -10.64 11.27 13.47
C ALA A 413 -9.74 10.06 13.66
N ALA A 414 -9.25 9.89 14.89
CA ALA A 414 -8.53 8.70 15.33
C ALA A 414 -8.66 8.53 16.84
N ILE A 415 -8.93 7.31 17.29
CA ILE A 415 -9.10 6.98 18.70
C ILE A 415 -8.68 5.55 19.02
N GLU A 416 -8.19 5.33 20.24
CA GLU A 416 -7.89 4.01 20.79
C GLU A 416 -9.15 3.38 21.39
N GLU A 417 -9.39 2.09 21.14
CA GLU A 417 -10.58 1.39 21.65
C GLU A 417 -10.59 1.38 23.20
N GLU A 418 -9.41 1.35 23.83
CA GLU A 418 -9.30 1.37 25.30
C GLU A 418 -9.92 2.62 25.94
N ARG A 419 -9.95 3.75 25.21
CA ARG A 419 -10.53 5.01 25.71
C ARG A 419 -12.04 4.89 25.89
N ILE A 420 -12.69 4.12 25.02
CA ILE A 420 -14.14 3.93 25.01
C ILE A 420 -14.55 2.71 25.84
N ARG A 421 -13.85 1.58 25.70
CA ARG A 421 -14.16 0.33 26.44
C ARG A 421 -13.71 0.34 27.89
N ARG A 422 -12.83 1.28 28.26
CA ARG A 422 -12.21 1.36 29.59
C ARG A 422 -11.35 0.15 29.98
N ILE A 423 -10.93 -0.65 28.98
CA ILE A 423 -10.03 -1.80 29.15
C ILE A 423 -8.67 -1.45 28.55
N LYS A 424 -7.65 -1.30 29.40
CA LYS A 424 -6.29 -0.97 28.98
C LYS A 424 -5.74 -1.99 27.99
N HIS A 425 -5.06 -1.50 26.95
CA HIS A 425 -4.40 -2.30 25.92
C HIS A 425 -5.36 -3.27 25.23
N TRP A 426 -6.62 -2.88 25.04
CA TRP A 426 -7.62 -3.71 24.37
C TRP A 426 -7.07 -4.26 23.06
N ALA A 427 -7.04 -5.58 22.95
CA ALA A 427 -6.47 -6.28 21.79
C ALA A 427 -7.50 -6.91 20.86
N GLY A 428 -8.80 -6.67 21.09
CA GLY A 428 -9.88 -7.22 20.28
C GLY A 428 -10.08 -6.47 18.95
N PHE A 429 -11.27 -6.67 18.36
CA PHE A 429 -11.71 -5.87 17.21
C PHE A 429 -12.21 -4.48 17.70
N PRO A 430 -11.79 -3.36 17.08
CA PRO A 430 -12.06 -2.01 17.58
C PRO A 430 -13.41 -1.46 17.12
N THR A 431 -14.51 -2.11 17.53
CA THR A 431 -15.87 -1.76 17.09
C THR A 431 -16.25 -0.32 17.45
N GLU A 432 -15.93 0.14 18.65
CA GLU A 432 -16.35 1.47 19.12
C GLU A 432 -15.55 2.58 18.46
N ALA A 433 -14.24 2.38 18.26
CA ALA A 433 -13.37 3.31 17.57
C ALA A 433 -13.77 3.44 16.08
N ILE A 434 -14.14 2.34 15.41
CA ILE A 434 -14.65 2.38 14.03
C ILE A 434 -15.94 3.20 13.99
N ARG A 435 -16.89 2.95 14.89
CA ARG A 435 -18.17 3.68 14.95
C ARG A 435 -17.94 5.17 15.18
N PHE A 436 -17.06 5.51 16.12
CA PHE A 436 -16.66 6.88 16.39
C PHE A 436 -16.08 7.55 15.13
N CYS A 437 -15.11 6.93 14.46
CA CYS A 437 -14.49 7.49 13.26
C CYS A 437 -15.52 7.73 12.14
N LEU A 438 -16.40 6.77 11.86
CA LEU A 438 -17.43 6.93 10.83
C LEU A 438 -18.43 8.05 11.18
N SER A 439 -18.80 8.14 12.46
CA SER A 439 -19.68 9.20 12.97
C SER A 439 -19.04 10.58 12.86
N GLU A 440 -17.79 10.74 13.28
CA GLU A 440 -17.05 12.02 13.17
C GLU A 440 -16.85 12.46 11.71
N ALA A 441 -16.64 11.50 10.80
CA ALA A 441 -16.55 11.79 9.37
C ALA A 441 -17.92 12.04 8.71
N GLY A 442 -19.03 11.74 9.40
CA GLY A 442 -20.39 11.86 8.86
C GLY A 442 -20.67 10.92 7.69
N ILE A 443 -20.07 9.72 7.69
CA ILE A 443 -20.16 8.76 6.58
C ILE A 443 -20.60 7.36 7.02
N GLY A 444 -21.22 6.63 6.09
CA GLY A 444 -21.46 5.19 6.21
C GLY A 444 -20.36 4.32 5.56
N PHE A 445 -20.44 3.01 5.74
CA PHE A 445 -19.49 2.06 5.14
C PHE A 445 -19.48 2.09 3.60
N ASP A 446 -20.62 2.43 2.97
CA ASP A 446 -20.74 2.48 1.51
C ASP A 446 -19.89 3.61 0.89
N GLN A 447 -19.69 4.70 1.63
CA GLN A 447 -18.91 5.87 1.21
C GLN A 447 -17.40 5.69 1.39
N LEU A 448 -16.96 4.66 2.13
CA LEU A 448 -15.54 4.34 2.23
C LEU A 448 -15.00 3.94 0.86
N SER A 449 -13.89 4.55 0.44
CA SER A 449 -13.16 4.16 -0.77
C SER A 449 -12.20 2.99 -0.50
N ALA A 450 -11.66 2.91 0.71
CA ALA A 450 -10.77 1.83 1.14
C ALA A 450 -10.84 1.59 2.66
N ILE A 451 -10.54 0.37 3.06
CA ILE A 451 -10.31 -0.04 4.46
C ILE A 451 -8.89 -0.59 4.55
N ALA A 452 -8.04 -0.01 5.38
CA ALA A 452 -6.66 -0.40 5.57
C ALA A 452 -6.51 -1.15 6.90
N ILE A 453 -6.10 -2.41 6.84
CA ILE A 453 -5.81 -3.24 8.02
C ILE A 453 -4.29 -3.31 8.16
N SER A 454 -3.79 -2.93 9.34
CA SER A 454 -2.36 -2.84 9.67
C SER A 454 -1.67 -4.19 9.92
N ARG A 455 -2.03 -5.21 9.13
CA ARG A 455 -1.48 -6.55 9.22
C ARG A 455 -1.43 -7.25 7.86
N ASP A 456 -0.29 -7.83 7.50
CA ASP A 456 -0.13 -8.68 6.31
C ASP A 456 0.43 -10.07 6.67
N PRO A 457 -0.42 -11.11 6.78
CA PRO A 457 0.04 -12.46 7.10
C PRO A 457 0.92 -13.10 6.03
N ARG A 458 0.86 -12.61 4.78
CA ARG A 458 1.70 -13.10 3.68
C ARG A 458 3.10 -12.47 3.71
N ALA A 459 3.32 -11.44 4.53
CA ALA A 459 4.62 -10.84 4.71
C ALA A 459 5.67 -11.88 5.15
N LYS A 460 6.87 -11.78 4.57
CA LYS A 460 8.08 -12.54 4.94
C LYS A 460 7.89 -14.08 4.99
N TRP A 461 6.94 -14.64 4.24
CA TRP A 461 6.60 -16.09 4.30
C TRP A 461 7.81 -17.03 4.14
N LEU A 462 8.77 -16.69 3.26
CA LEU A 462 10.01 -17.47 3.08
C LEU A 462 10.89 -17.47 4.33
N LYS A 463 11.00 -16.32 5.01
CA LYS A 463 11.81 -16.20 6.24
C LYS A 463 11.12 -16.90 7.41
N LYS A 464 9.80 -16.74 7.54
CA LYS A 464 8.96 -17.52 8.47
C LYS A 464 9.17 -19.02 8.26
N ALA A 465 9.17 -19.49 7.00
CA ALA A 465 9.41 -20.90 6.67
C ALA A 465 10.82 -21.39 7.05
N ARG A 466 11.86 -20.60 6.77
CA ARG A 466 13.23 -20.94 7.17
C ARG A 466 13.40 -20.99 8.69
N PHE A 467 12.83 -20.02 9.40
CA PHE A 467 12.83 -19.99 10.86
C PHE A 467 12.18 -21.25 11.44
N MET A 468 11.02 -21.66 10.91
CA MET A 468 10.37 -22.91 11.32
C MET A 468 11.21 -24.17 11.02
N MET A 469 11.98 -24.19 9.93
CA MET A 469 12.88 -25.32 9.64
C MET A 469 14.08 -25.36 10.59
N ALA A 470 14.59 -24.19 10.99
CA ALA A 470 15.69 -24.08 11.95
C ALA A 470 15.26 -24.39 13.40
N HIS A 471 13.96 -24.29 13.70
CA HIS A 471 13.35 -24.58 15.00
C HIS A 471 12.19 -25.57 14.85
N PRO A 472 12.46 -26.88 14.61
CA PRO A 472 11.44 -27.90 14.37
C PRO A 472 10.38 -27.98 15.48
N GLU A 473 10.78 -27.77 16.73
CA GLU A 473 9.93 -27.67 17.92
C GLU A 473 8.96 -26.46 17.88
N ALA A 474 9.32 -25.36 17.21
CA ALA A 474 8.46 -24.19 17.01
C ALA A 474 7.39 -24.40 15.92
N VAL A 475 7.45 -25.51 15.16
CA VAL A 475 6.47 -25.85 14.12
C VAL A 475 5.07 -26.09 14.70
N SER A 476 4.99 -26.69 15.90
CA SER A 476 3.71 -26.94 16.60
C SER A 476 3.00 -25.63 17.00
N PHE A 477 3.76 -24.65 17.49
CA PHE A 477 3.28 -23.30 17.81
C PHE A 477 2.96 -22.50 16.54
N ALA A 478 3.79 -22.58 15.50
CA ALA A 478 3.54 -21.88 14.24
C ALA A 478 2.30 -22.41 13.50
N VAL A 479 1.95 -23.69 13.65
CA VAL A 479 0.69 -24.26 13.11
C VAL A 479 -0.53 -23.74 13.89
N ARG A 480 -0.48 -23.67 15.24
CA ARG A 480 -1.54 -23.03 16.05
C ARG A 480 -1.65 -21.52 15.81
N GLY A 481 -0.53 -20.82 15.70
CA GLY A 481 -0.48 -19.39 15.39
C GLY A 481 -0.92 -19.07 13.96
N ARG A 482 -0.72 -19.98 12.99
CA ARG A 482 -1.26 -19.84 11.63
C ARG A 482 -2.77 -20.02 11.57
N LEU A 483 -3.33 -20.96 12.33
CA LEU A 483 -4.77 -21.10 12.51
C LEU A 483 -5.33 -19.81 13.13
N ASN A 484 -4.80 -19.39 14.29
CA ASN A 484 -5.22 -18.14 14.95
C ASN A 484 -5.05 -16.87 14.09
N ASN A 485 -4.05 -16.80 13.21
CA ASN A 485 -3.82 -15.63 12.34
C ASN A 485 -4.71 -15.61 11.10
N ALA A 486 -4.97 -16.77 10.49
CA ALA A 486 -5.94 -16.90 9.42
C ALA A 486 -7.36 -16.68 9.95
N ASP A 487 -7.66 -17.22 11.14
CA ASP A 487 -8.90 -17.03 11.86
C ASP A 487 -9.07 -15.57 12.31
N ALA A 488 -8.01 -14.89 12.80
CA ALA A 488 -8.07 -13.47 13.14
C ALA A 488 -8.31 -12.56 11.92
N MET A 489 -7.80 -12.93 10.75
CA MET A 489 -8.08 -12.20 9.51
C MET A 489 -9.49 -12.44 9.01
N ALA A 490 -9.89 -13.70 8.93
CA ALA A 490 -11.24 -14.10 8.58
C ALA A 490 -12.24 -13.48 9.58
N SER A 491 -11.89 -13.39 10.86
CA SER A 491 -12.68 -12.71 11.88
C SER A 491 -12.69 -11.20 11.69
N THR A 492 -11.58 -10.55 11.33
CA THR A 492 -11.58 -9.09 11.08
C THR A 492 -12.51 -8.75 9.92
N GLU A 493 -12.42 -9.46 8.80
CA GLU A 493 -13.31 -9.25 7.65
C GLU A 493 -14.76 -9.64 7.97
N ALA A 494 -14.98 -10.74 8.71
CA ALA A 494 -16.31 -11.13 9.15
C ALA A 494 -16.93 -10.11 10.12
N SER A 495 -16.17 -9.63 11.11
CA SER A 495 -16.59 -8.59 12.05
C SER A 495 -16.87 -7.27 11.35
N LEU A 496 -16.07 -6.89 10.35
CA LEU A 496 -16.35 -5.72 9.51
C LEU A 496 -17.66 -5.88 8.74
N ASN A 497 -17.87 -7.01 8.08
CA ASN A 497 -19.11 -7.27 7.35
C ASN A 497 -20.32 -7.35 8.29
N GLN A 498 -20.17 -7.94 9.47
CA GLN A 498 -21.21 -7.99 10.50
C GLN A 498 -21.57 -6.59 10.98
N MET A 499 -20.57 -5.75 11.27
CA MET A 499 -20.77 -4.36 11.68
C MET A 499 -21.42 -3.53 10.58
N ALA A 500 -20.95 -3.66 9.33
CA ALA A 500 -21.55 -2.99 8.18
C ALA A 500 -23.03 -3.39 8.02
N THR A 501 -23.33 -4.69 8.11
CA THR A 501 -24.71 -5.22 8.06
C THR A 501 -25.57 -4.67 9.21
N ALA A 502 -25.05 -4.67 10.44
CA ALA A 502 -25.75 -4.13 11.60
C ALA A 502 -26.04 -2.62 11.50
N MET A 503 -25.24 -1.90 10.72
CA MET A 503 -25.44 -0.48 10.40
C MET A 503 -26.25 -0.26 9.10
N GLY A 504 -26.81 -1.32 8.50
CA GLY A 504 -27.65 -1.22 7.30
C GLY A 504 -26.91 -1.16 5.96
N HIS A 505 -25.63 -1.54 5.93
CA HIS A 505 -24.78 -1.50 4.74
C HIS A 505 -24.45 -2.90 4.16
N GLY A 506 -23.98 -2.93 2.91
CA GLY A 506 -23.58 -4.16 2.22
C GLY A 506 -22.19 -4.70 2.62
N LYS A 507 -21.77 -5.79 1.96
CA LYS A 507 -20.44 -6.39 2.20
C LYS A 507 -19.30 -5.48 1.72
N VAL A 508 -18.26 -5.34 2.53
CA VAL A 508 -17.14 -4.39 2.32
C VAL A 508 -15.86 -5.02 1.76
N GLY A 509 -15.82 -6.34 1.56
CA GLY A 509 -14.59 -7.12 1.31
C GLY A 509 -13.69 -6.64 0.15
N HIS A 510 -14.26 -6.11 -0.92
CA HIS A 510 -13.50 -5.63 -2.10
C HIS A 510 -12.70 -4.32 -1.86
N LYS A 511 -12.88 -3.70 -0.68
CA LYS A 511 -12.23 -2.43 -0.30
C LYS A 511 -11.06 -2.61 0.67
N ILE A 512 -10.73 -3.85 1.06
CA ILE A 512 -9.78 -4.14 2.14
C ILE A 512 -8.34 -4.24 1.61
N TYR A 513 -7.43 -3.48 2.22
CA TYR A 513 -5.99 -3.48 1.98
C TYR A 513 -5.25 -3.93 3.23
N GLN A 514 -4.33 -4.88 3.07
CA GLN A 514 -3.51 -5.42 4.15
C GLN A 514 -2.12 -4.81 4.08
N ILE A 515 -1.74 -4.04 5.09
CA ILE A 515 -0.48 -3.30 5.15
C ILE A 515 0.39 -3.88 6.26
N GLU A 516 1.62 -4.29 5.93
CA GLU A 516 2.59 -4.82 6.89
C GLU A 516 2.75 -3.90 8.11
N HIS A 517 2.73 -4.46 9.32
CA HIS A 517 2.80 -3.75 10.62
C HIS A 517 3.85 -2.64 10.65
N HIS A 518 5.11 -2.98 10.39
CA HIS A 518 6.19 -2.00 10.40
C HIS A 518 6.10 -0.96 9.28
N ARG A 519 5.48 -1.28 8.13
CA ARG A 519 5.21 -0.27 7.09
C ARG A 519 4.17 0.74 7.57
N SER A 520 3.17 0.27 8.31
CA SER A 520 2.18 1.15 8.94
C SER A 520 2.86 2.07 9.97
N HIS A 521 3.81 1.57 10.78
CA HIS A 521 4.65 2.42 11.64
C HIS A 521 5.46 3.46 10.85
N LEU A 522 6.16 3.06 9.78
CA LEU A 522 6.90 4.02 8.96
C LEU A 522 5.98 5.09 8.36
N ALA A 523 4.78 4.69 7.93
CA ALA A 523 3.78 5.58 7.34
C ALA A 523 3.19 6.56 8.36
N SER A 524 2.89 6.11 9.58
CA SER A 524 2.34 6.97 10.64
C SER A 524 3.30 8.09 11.04
N ALA A 525 4.61 7.87 10.95
CA ALA A 525 5.60 8.90 11.18
C ALA A 525 5.90 9.74 9.92
N PHE A 526 6.13 9.11 8.77
CA PHE A 526 6.56 9.84 7.57
C PHE A 526 5.48 10.79 7.06
N TYR A 527 4.26 10.29 6.83
CA TYR A 527 3.21 11.10 6.22
C TYR A 527 2.75 12.22 7.14
N ALA A 528 2.67 11.96 8.44
CA ALA A 528 2.33 12.93 9.47
C ALA A 528 3.42 13.99 9.73
N SER A 529 4.68 13.76 9.37
CA SER A 529 5.78 14.69 9.70
C SER A 529 5.76 16.04 8.95
N GLY A 530 5.03 16.14 7.84
CA GLY A 530 5.13 17.27 6.90
C GLY A 530 6.47 17.36 6.15
N LEU A 531 7.43 16.46 6.38
CA LEU A 531 8.74 16.46 5.72
C LEU A 531 8.63 15.83 4.32
N PRO A 532 9.10 16.50 3.25
CA PRO A 532 8.99 15.97 1.88
C PRO A 532 9.86 14.72 1.67
N LYS A 533 10.96 14.61 2.42
CA LYS A 533 11.90 13.49 2.36
C LYS A 533 12.56 13.27 3.72
N ALA A 534 12.62 12.02 4.17
CA ALA A 534 13.22 11.66 5.46
C ALA A 534 13.74 10.23 5.47
N ALA A 535 14.79 9.98 6.27
CA ALA A 535 15.13 8.64 6.70
C ALA A 535 14.07 8.14 7.68
N LEU A 536 13.70 6.87 7.58
CA LEU A 536 12.62 6.29 8.37
C LEU A 536 13.17 5.11 9.19
N LEU A 537 12.83 5.07 10.47
CA LEU A 537 13.14 3.95 11.35
C LEU A 537 11.86 3.57 12.12
N SER A 538 11.52 2.28 12.11
CA SER A 538 10.58 1.74 13.09
C SER A 538 11.27 0.71 13.96
N VAL A 539 11.07 0.78 15.29
CA VAL A 539 11.63 -0.15 16.27
C VAL A 539 10.53 -0.54 17.24
N ASP A 540 10.24 -1.84 17.31
CA ASP A 540 9.09 -2.35 18.04
C ASP A 540 9.36 -3.73 18.65
N GLY A 541 8.37 -4.28 19.38
CA GLY A 541 8.40 -5.65 19.89
C GLY A 541 8.50 -6.68 18.76
N SER A 542 7.41 -6.88 18.03
CA SER A 542 7.35 -7.72 16.83
C SER A 542 6.02 -7.51 16.11
N GLY A 543 6.05 -7.39 14.78
CA GLY A 543 4.86 -7.27 13.94
C GLY A 543 5.11 -7.88 12.56
N ASP A 544 4.22 -8.77 12.11
CA ASP A 544 4.34 -9.49 10.84
C ASP A 544 5.68 -10.22 10.58
N PHE A 545 6.42 -10.55 11.67
CA PHE A 545 7.77 -11.16 11.73
C PHE A 545 8.94 -10.17 11.68
N SER A 546 8.68 -8.89 11.42
CA SER A 546 9.67 -7.81 11.54
C SER A 546 9.68 -7.28 12.98
N THR A 547 10.81 -6.79 13.45
CA THR A 547 10.98 -6.14 14.78
C THR A 547 11.57 -4.73 14.64
N THR A 548 12.26 -4.49 13.53
CA THR A 548 12.78 -3.18 13.15
C THR A 548 12.75 -3.05 11.64
N MET A 549 12.39 -1.87 11.13
CA MET A 549 12.40 -1.60 9.70
C MET A 549 13.04 -0.24 9.41
N MET A 550 13.94 -0.21 8.44
CA MET A 550 14.62 0.99 7.96
C MET A 550 14.16 1.32 6.55
N GLY A 551 13.91 2.59 6.28
CA GLY A 551 13.42 3.04 4.98
C GLY A 551 13.78 4.48 4.65
N VAL A 552 13.32 4.90 3.48
CA VAL A 552 13.36 6.30 3.02
C VAL A 552 11.96 6.66 2.56
N GLY A 553 11.45 7.77 3.08
CA GLY A 553 10.26 8.42 2.56
C GLY A 553 10.66 9.51 1.59
N ASN A 554 10.03 9.57 0.41
CA ASN A 554 10.24 10.61 -0.59
C ASN A 554 8.93 10.94 -1.32
N GLY A 555 8.38 12.13 -1.09
CA GLY A 555 7.06 12.48 -1.60
C GLY A 555 6.00 11.53 -1.04
N GLN A 556 5.32 10.80 -1.92
CA GLN A 556 4.28 9.81 -1.60
C GLN A 556 4.81 8.38 -1.45
N ASP A 557 6.12 8.18 -1.67
CA ASP A 557 6.72 6.85 -1.67
C ASP A 557 7.47 6.56 -0.37
N ILE A 558 7.27 5.36 0.16
CA ILE A 558 8.06 4.73 1.22
C ILE A 558 8.82 3.54 0.63
N GLU A 559 10.13 3.67 0.56
CA GLU A 559 11.04 2.59 0.19
C GLU A 559 11.62 1.93 1.44
N VAL A 560 11.44 0.62 1.57
CA VAL A 560 12.06 -0.16 2.67
C VAL A 560 13.44 -0.63 2.24
N LEU A 561 14.47 -0.20 2.97
CA LEU A 561 15.87 -0.53 2.71
C LEU A 561 16.30 -1.83 3.40
N HIS A 562 15.83 -2.05 4.63
CA HIS A 562 16.23 -3.19 5.44
C HIS A 562 15.18 -3.50 6.52
N SER A 563 15.15 -4.74 7.01
CA SER A 563 14.40 -5.11 8.22
C SER A 563 15.21 -6.09 9.07
N ILE A 564 15.15 -5.90 10.38
CA ILE A 564 15.56 -6.91 11.35
C ILE A 564 14.30 -7.68 11.71
N ASP A 565 14.42 -9.00 11.71
CA ASP A 565 13.30 -9.89 11.88
C ASP A 565 13.44 -10.66 13.20
N PHE A 566 12.31 -11.21 13.65
CA PHE A 566 12.24 -12.07 14.82
C PHE A 566 13.25 -13.24 14.71
N PRO A 567 14.00 -13.60 15.78
CA PRO A 567 13.79 -13.27 17.19
C PRO A 567 14.52 -12.03 17.73
N HIS A 568 15.25 -11.29 16.90
CA HIS A 568 16.07 -10.18 17.39
C HIS A 568 15.23 -8.91 17.54
N SER A 569 14.95 -8.48 18.78
CA SER A 569 14.07 -7.34 19.06
C SER A 569 14.55 -6.55 20.26
N MET A 570 14.76 -5.23 20.09
CA MET A 570 15.03 -4.37 21.22
C MET A 570 13.83 -4.24 22.16
N GLY A 571 12.60 -4.49 21.68
CA GLY A 571 11.43 -4.60 22.54
C GLY A 571 11.53 -5.81 23.46
N ILE A 572 11.85 -7.00 22.93
CA ILE A 572 12.04 -8.21 23.75
C ILE A 572 13.18 -8.03 24.75
N PHE A 573 14.30 -7.45 24.31
CA PHE A 573 15.42 -7.10 25.21
C PHE A 573 14.93 -6.24 26.38
N TYR A 574 14.25 -5.13 26.08
CA TYR A 574 13.84 -4.17 27.09
C TYR A 574 12.77 -4.75 28.04
N THR A 575 11.80 -5.49 27.51
CA THR A 575 10.76 -6.17 28.30
C THR A 575 11.35 -7.26 29.19
N ALA A 576 12.33 -8.05 28.73
CA ALA A 576 12.95 -9.09 29.54
C ALA A 576 13.63 -8.53 30.80
N PHE A 577 14.37 -7.42 30.68
CA PHE A 577 14.95 -6.74 31.84
C PHE A 577 13.90 -6.01 32.68
N THR A 578 12.82 -5.52 32.07
CA THR A 578 11.67 -4.96 32.79
C THR A 578 11.04 -6.00 33.73
N GLN A 579 10.87 -7.24 33.24
CA GLN A 579 10.41 -8.37 34.05
C GLN A 579 11.40 -8.75 35.14
N LEU A 580 12.71 -8.78 34.85
CA LEU A 580 13.75 -9.05 35.86
C LEU A 580 13.71 -8.05 37.03
N LEU A 581 13.40 -6.79 36.72
CA LEU A 581 13.24 -5.72 37.70
C LEU A 581 11.89 -5.76 38.46
N GLY A 582 11.09 -6.81 38.26
CA GLY A 582 9.85 -7.04 38.98
C GLY A 582 8.65 -6.25 38.44
N PHE A 583 8.66 -5.91 37.16
CA PHE A 583 7.55 -5.25 36.47
C PHE A 583 7.04 -6.15 35.33
N PRO A 584 6.15 -7.12 35.62
CA PRO A 584 5.87 -8.21 34.69
C PRO A 584 4.82 -7.89 33.62
N HIS A 585 4.12 -6.76 33.71
CA HIS A 585 2.96 -6.49 32.87
C HIS A 585 3.35 -5.84 31.54
N TYR A 586 2.52 -6.06 30.52
CA TYR A 586 2.64 -5.35 29.24
C TYR A 586 2.56 -3.84 29.46
N GLY A 587 3.48 -3.09 28.87
CA GLY A 587 3.54 -1.63 28.98
C GLY A 587 4.27 -1.13 30.23
N ASP A 588 4.84 -1.99 31.08
CA ASP A 588 5.62 -1.57 32.25
C ASP A 588 7.02 -1.01 31.88
N GLU A 589 7.44 -1.06 30.62
CA GLU A 589 8.77 -0.62 30.14
C GLU A 589 9.07 0.84 30.50
N TYR A 590 8.06 1.72 30.52
CA TYR A 590 8.27 3.11 30.92
C TYR A 590 8.75 3.22 32.38
N LYS A 591 8.50 2.22 33.25
CA LYS A 591 8.97 2.22 34.64
C LYS A 591 10.48 2.09 34.69
N VAL A 592 11.07 1.23 33.87
CA VAL A 592 12.53 1.11 33.72
C VAL A 592 13.10 2.41 33.19
N MET A 593 12.44 3.04 32.22
CA MET A 593 12.85 4.35 31.69
C MET A 593 12.83 5.43 32.79
N GLY A 594 11.81 5.43 33.66
CA GLY A 594 11.71 6.37 34.78
C GLY A 594 12.64 6.04 35.96
N LEU A 595 13.05 4.78 36.11
CA LEU A 595 13.98 4.33 37.15
C LEU A 595 15.44 4.59 36.77
N ALA A 596 15.77 4.60 35.48
CA ALA A 596 17.13 4.74 34.96
C ALA A 596 17.89 5.98 35.50
N PRO A 597 17.30 7.18 35.64
CA PRO A 597 17.99 8.35 36.21
C PRO A 597 18.47 8.20 37.65
N TYR A 598 17.97 7.21 38.40
CA TYR A 598 18.37 6.95 39.79
C TYR A 598 19.59 6.01 39.90
N GLY A 599 20.12 5.53 38.78
CA GLY A 599 21.22 4.56 38.73
C GLY A 599 22.43 5.05 37.94
N GLN A 600 23.49 4.26 38.00
CA GLN A 600 24.67 4.38 37.14
C GLN A 600 24.76 3.17 36.21
N PRO A 601 25.17 3.33 34.93
CA PRO A 601 25.13 2.27 33.93
C PRO A 601 26.29 1.25 34.10
N GLU A 602 26.42 0.66 35.28
CA GLU A 602 27.51 -0.26 35.68
C GLU A 602 27.51 -1.60 34.93
N TYR A 603 26.35 -2.06 34.46
CA TYR A 603 26.20 -3.32 33.72
C TYR A 603 26.30 -3.14 32.20
N PHE A 604 26.58 -1.93 31.71
CA PHE A 604 26.59 -1.63 30.27
C PHE A 604 27.56 -2.52 29.48
N ASP A 605 28.75 -2.77 30.02
CA ASP A 605 29.73 -3.63 29.36
C ASP A 605 29.33 -5.11 29.37
N ASP A 606 28.72 -5.61 30.45
CA ASP A 606 28.15 -6.97 30.48
C ASP A 606 27.04 -7.15 29.44
N LEU A 607 26.21 -6.13 29.22
CA LEU A 607 25.12 -6.17 28.24
C LEU A 607 25.61 -6.29 26.78
N LYS A 608 26.89 -6.01 26.49
CA LYS A 608 27.48 -6.24 25.15
C LYS A 608 27.55 -7.73 24.80
N ALA A 609 27.51 -8.63 25.80
CA ALA A 609 27.37 -10.07 25.56
C ALA A 609 25.93 -10.49 25.21
N VAL A 610 24.96 -9.59 25.41
CA VAL A 610 23.53 -9.80 25.15
C VAL A 610 23.13 -9.24 23.79
N VAL A 611 23.64 -8.05 23.42
CA VAL A 611 23.33 -7.36 22.15
C VAL A 611 24.60 -7.24 21.30
N ASN A 612 24.60 -7.88 20.13
CA ASN A 612 25.69 -7.79 19.17
C ASN A 612 25.34 -6.82 18.05
N TRP A 613 26.16 -5.79 17.84
CA TRP A 613 26.02 -4.84 16.73
C TRP A 613 26.82 -5.30 15.50
N HIS A 614 26.29 -5.04 14.30
CA HIS A 614 26.90 -5.40 13.03
C HIS A 614 27.27 -4.15 12.23
N ASP A 615 28.29 -4.22 11.38
CA ASP A 615 28.77 -3.05 10.61
C ASP A 615 27.72 -2.49 9.62
N ASP A 616 26.76 -3.33 9.22
CA ASP A 616 25.64 -2.97 8.35
C ASP A 616 24.51 -2.22 9.09
N GLY A 617 24.76 -1.79 10.33
CA GLY A 617 23.81 -1.02 11.12
C GLY A 617 22.74 -1.86 11.79
N THR A 618 22.79 -3.19 11.68
CA THR A 618 21.84 -4.10 12.31
C THR A 618 22.36 -4.58 13.67
N PHE A 619 21.52 -5.31 14.40
CA PHE A 619 21.91 -5.98 15.64
C PHE A 619 21.31 -7.38 15.70
N SER A 620 21.92 -8.25 16.49
CA SER A 620 21.34 -9.53 16.90
C SER A 620 21.38 -9.67 18.41
N LEU A 621 20.35 -10.30 18.97
CA LEU A 621 20.35 -10.72 20.36
C LEU A 621 21.02 -12.08 20.48
N ASN A 622 21.83 -12.27 21.51
CA ASN A 622 22.31 -13.59 21.88
C ASN A 622 21.18 -14.37 22.57
N GLU A 623 20.65 -15.35 21.85
CA GLU A 623 19.43 -16.09 22.21
C GLU A 623 19.55 -16.89 23.52
N GLN A 624 20.77 -17.18 24.01
CA GLN A 624 20.97 -17.90 25.28
C GLN A 624 20.37 -17.16 26.50
N TRP A 625 20.25 -15.83 26.40
CA TRP A 625 19.75 -14.98 27.48
C TRP A 625 18.23 -14.87 27.49
N PHE A 626 17.55 -15.34 26.46
CA PHE A 626 16.12 -15.16 26.29
C PHE A 626 15.39 -16.49 26.32
N ARG A 627 14.11 -16.44 26.67
CA ARG A 627 13.22 -17.58 26.52
C ARG A 627 13.18 -18.02 25.05
N ARG A 628 13.24 -19.33 24.84
CA ARG A 628 13.14 -19.90 23.50
C ARG A 628 11.80 -19.55 22.84
N PRO A 629 11.76 -19.27 21.53
CA PRO A 629 10.56 -18.87 20.79
C PRO A 629 9.39 -19.85 20.79
N GLU A 630 9.60 -21.08 21.29
CA GLU A 630 8.71 -22.24 21.25
C GLU A 630 7.33 -22.01 21.93
N LYS A 631 7.15 -20.95 22.73
CA LYS A 631 5.92 -20.69 23.52
C LYS A 631 5.18 -19.39 23.17
N GLY A 632 5.60 -18.63 22.16
CA GLY A 632 5.04 -17.31 21.85
C GLY A 632 5.41 -16.22 22.86
N TYR A 633 5.28 -14.94 22.45
CA TYR A 633 5.72 -13.78 23.25
C TYR A 633 4.59 -12.95 23.83
N VAL A 634 3.36 -13.07 23.30
CA VAL A 634 2.16 -12.41 23.85
C VAL A 634 0.95 -13.31 23.61
N SER A 635 0.14 -13.49 24.65
CA SER A 635 -1.20 -14.09 24.60
C SER A 635 -2.24 -13.07 25.08
N TYR A 636 -3.54 -13.38 24.99
CA TYR A 636 -4.60 -12.50 25.46
C TYR A 636 -5.51 -13.23 26.46
N ASP A 637 -5.92 -12.55 27.53
CA ASP A 637 -6.87 -13.08 28.51
C ASP A 637 -8.34 -12.99 28.02
N GLU A 638 -9.29 -13.43 28.86
CA GLU A 638 -10.72 -13.39 28.56
C GLU A 638 -11.27 -11.98 28.32
N GLN A 639 -10.60 -10.94 28.83
CA GLN A 639 -10.94 -9.53 28.61
C GLN A 639 -10.13 -8.91 27.45
N HIS A 640 -9.45 -9.73 26.64
CA HIS A 640 -8.60 -9.32 25.54
C HIS A 640 -7.44 -8.40 25.96
N ARG A 641 -6.90 -8.56 27.17
CA ARG A 641 -5.70 -7.85 27.62
C ARG A 641 -4.44 -8.67 27.29
N PRO A 642 -3.34 -8.03 26.88
CA PRO A 642 -2.09 -8.73 26.58
C PRO A 642 -1.45 -9.29 27.85
N VAL A 643 -1.08 -10.57 27.78
CA VAL A 643 -0.34 -11.31 28.79
C VAL A 643 1.01 -11.69 28.19
N VAL A 644 2.08 -11.17 28.78
CA VAL A 644 3.45 -11.43 28.34
C VAL A 644 4.03 -12.54 29.23
N PRO A 645 4.46 -13.69 28.67
CA PRO A 645 5.17 -14.70 29.43
C PRO A 645 6.56 -14.18 29.84
N GLU A 646 7.23 -14.86 30.76
CA GLU A 646 8.63 -14.56 31.10
C GLU A 646 9.50 -14.64 29.85
N LEU A 647 10.23 -13.58 29.52
CA LEU A 647 11.05 -13.46 28.30
C LEU A 647 12.54 -13.69 28.55
N TYR A 648 12.97 -13.69 29.81
CA TYR A 648 14.34 -13.97 30.23
C TYR A 648 14.59 -15.48 30.38
N SER A 649 15.84 -15.92 30.19
CA SER A 649 16.28 -17.28 30.52
C SER A 649 16.82 -17.37 31.94
N THR A 650 17.03 -18.60 32.44
CA THR A 650 17.75 -18.82 33.71
C THR A 650 19.15 -18.23 33.67
N ALA A 651 19.87 -18.37 32.54
CA ALA A 651 21.20 -17.79 32.38
C ALA A 651 21.21 -16.26 32.53
N LEU A 652 20.17 -15.55 32.04
CA LEU A 652 20.05 -14.11 32.23
C LEU A 652 19.86 -13.77 33.72
N ALA A 653 18.96 -14.47 34.42
CA ALA A 653 18.77 -14.27 35.85
C ALA A 653 20.03 -14.62 36.66
N ASP A 654 20.75 -15.68 36.31
CA ASP A 654 21.99 -16.08 37.00
C ASP A 654 23.11 -15.04 36.84
N LYS A 655 23.21 -14.41 35.66
CA LYS A 655 24.25 -13.41 35.36
C LYS A 655 23.91 -12.01 35.88
N PHE A 656 22.66 -11.57 35.74
CA PHE A 656 22.24 -10.19 36.00
C PHE A 656 21.46 -10.02 37.32
N GLY A 657 21.25 -11.11 38.06
CA GLY A 657 20.59 -11.13 39.37
C GLY A 657 19.19 -11.75 39.32
N PRO A 658 18.69 -12.26 40.46
CA PRO A 658 17.37 -12.88 40.52
C PRO A 658 16.26 -11.89 40.21
N VAL A 659 15.11 -12.42 39.77
CA VAL A 659 13.91 -11.63 39.51
C VAL A 659 13.44 -10.97 40.80
N ARG A 660 13.34 -9.64 40.80
CA ARG A 660 12.83 -8.88 41.95
C ARG A 660 11.34 -9.18 42.14
N LYS A 661 10.90 -9.48 43.36
CA LYS A 661 9.47 -9.55 43.68
C LYS A 661 8.90 -8.14 43.83
N ALA A 662 7.64 -7.93 43.41
CA ALA A 662 7.00 -6.62 43.51
C ALA A 662 7.02 -6.02 44.93
N SER A 663 6.93 -6.87 45.97
CA SER A 663 7.00 -6.51 47.39
C SER A 663 8.39 -6.11 47.91
N GLU A 664 9.46 -6.44 47.18
CA GLU A 664 10.83 -6.15 47.60
C GLU A 664 11.21 -4.70 47.27
N PRO A 665 11.97 -4.01 48.13
CA PRO A 665 12.39 -2.63 47.85
C PRO A 665 13.32 -2.54 46.62
N LEU A 666 13.26 -1.40 45.93
CA LEU A 666 14.19 -1.09 44.84
C LEU A 666 15.56 -0.70 45.40
N ARG A 667 16.53 -1.62 45.30
CA ARG A 667 17.95 -1.43 45.67
C ARG A 667 18.75 -0.69 44.58
N GLN A 668 19.96 -0.26 44.91
CA GLN A 668 20.83 0.47 43.98
C GLN A 668 21.22 -0.38 42.76
N GLU A 669 21.47 -1.67 42.94
CA GLU A 669 21.73 -2.62 41.84
C GLU A 669 20.60 -2.63 40.79
N HIS A 670 19.33 -2.56 41.23
CA HIS A 670 18.17 -2.51 40.31
C HIS A 670 18.15 -1.20 39.51
N LYS A 671 18.50 -0.07 40.15
CA LYS A 671 18.60 1.23 39.49
C LYS A 671 19.76 1.26 38.49
N ASN A 672 20.90 0.69 38.87
CA ASN A 672 22.08 0.57 38.02
C ASN A 672 21.80 -0.31 36.79
N MET A 673 21.07 -1.41 36.98
CA MET A 673 20.56 -2.25 35.89
C MET A 673 19.65 -1.45 34.95
N ALA A 674 18.66 -0.73 35.48
CA ALA A 674 17.76 0.11 34.68
C ALA A 674 18.53 1.16 33.86
N ALA A 675 19.51 1.83 34.47
CA ALA A 675 20.41 2.78 33.79
C ALA A 675 21.23 2.11 32.66
N SER A 676 21.73 0.90 32.92
CA SER A 676 22.52 0.13 31.95
C SER A 676 21.70 -0.33 30.75
N VAL A 677 20.49 -0.83 31.00
CA VAL A 677 19.53 -1.27 29.96
C VAL A 677 19.08 -0.09 29.10
N GLN A 678 18.76 1.04 29.73
CA GLN A 678 18.42 2.27 29.02
C GLN A 678 19.59 2.75 28.14
N LYS A 679 20.82 2.76 28.66
CA LYS A 679 22.01 3.13 27.89
C LYS A 679 22.27 2.16 26.71
N MET A 680 22.11 0.85 26.91
CA MET A 680 22.26 -0.14 25.84
C MET A 680 21.23 0.04 24.73
N LEU A 681 19.98 0.36 25.09
CA LEU A 681 18.96 0.72 24.11
C LEU A 681 19.34 1.97 23.31
N GLU A 682 19.76 3.03 23.99
CA GLU A 682 20.20 4.28 23.37
C GLU A 682 21.34 4.06 22.37
N GLU A 683 22.40 3.37 22.77
CA GLU A 683 23.55 3.10 21.89
C GLU A 683 23.17 2.22 20.68
N THR A 684 22.29 1.25 20.87
CA THR A 684 21.78 0.43 19.76
C THR A 684 20.96 1.26 18.77
N LEU A 685 20.10 2.16 19.27
CA LEU A 685 19.37 3.11 18.42
C LEU A 685 20.34 4.04 17.67
N PHE A 686 21.33 4.62 18.34
CA PHE A 686 22.30 5.51 17.70
C PHE A 686 23.18 4.78 16.68
N HIS A 687 23.51 3.52 16.91
CA HIS A 687 24.21 2.67 15.95
C HIS A 687 23.40 2.52 14.65
N MET A 688 22.12 2.15 14.76
CA MET A 688 21.21 2.03 13.63
C MET A 688 21.06 3.36 12.88
N LEU A 689 20.85 4.46 13.62
CA LEU A 689 20.66 5.80 13.06
C LEU A 689 21.92 6.32 12.34
N ARG A 690 23.11 6.14 12.92
CA ARG A 690 24.38 6.51 12.28
C ARG A 690 24.57 5.74 10.96
N HIS A 691 24.25 4.44 10.92
CA HIS A 691 24.28 3.67 9.68
C HIS A 691 23.25 4.18 8.66
N LEU A 692 22.00 4.40 9.08
CA LEU A 692 20.93 4.88 8.21
C LEU A 692 21.26 6.25 7.60
N HIS A 693 21.84 7.16 8.39
CA HIS A 693 22.36 8.42 7.88
C HIS A 693 23.46 8.20 6.83
N ARG A 694 24.49 7.39 7.12
CA ARG A 694 25.56 7.09 6.14
C ARG A 694 25.01 6.50 4.83
N LYS A 695 24.00 5.65 4.91
CA LYS A 695 23.41 4.97 3.76
C LYS A 695 22.52 5.89 2.90
N THR A 696 21.84 6.85 3.52
CA THR A 696 20.83 7.69 2.84
C THR A 696 21.29 9.11 2.56
N GLY A 697 22.25 9.63 3.32
CA GLY A 697 22.70 11.02 3.28
C GLY A 697 21.65 12.03 3.77
N LEU A 698 20.58 11.58 4.43
CA LEU A 698 19.47 12.44 4.88
C LEU A 698 19.67 12.88 6.32
N SER A 699 19.41 14.16 6.60
CA SER A 699 19.50 14.76 7.95
C SER A 699 18.14 14.87 8.67
N SER A 700 17.05 14.49 8.01
CA SER A 700 15.71 14.39 8.59
C SER A 700 15.35 12.94 8.91
N LEU A 701 14.82 12.70 10.11
CA LEU A 701 14.43 11.40 10.63
C LEU A 701 12.96 11.39 11.05
N CYS A 702 12.23 10.35 10.63
CA CYS A 702 10.93 9.99 11.19
C CYS A 702 11.05 8.65 11.91
N LEU A 703 10.51 8.58 13.14
CA LEU A 703 10.66 7.44 14.03
C LEU A 703 9.30 6.99 14.60
N ALA A 704 9.04 5.67 14.61
CA ALA A 704 7.81 5.06 15.16
C ALA A 704 8.05 3.62 15.66
N GLY A 705 7.04 3.00 16.28
CA GLY A 705 7.10 1.71 16.99
C GLY A 705 7.15 1.88 18.51
N GLY A 706 6.78 0.84 19.26
CA GLY A 706 6.68 0.91 20.72
C GLY A 706 7.99 1.29 21.41
N VAL A 707 9.13 0.78 20.92
CA VAL A 707 10.46 1.12 21.46
C VAL A 707 10.86 2.56 21.12
N ALA A 708 10.44 3.03 19.94
CA ALA A 708 10.64 4.40 19.48
C ALA A 708 9.86 5.45 20.30
N GLN A 709 8.96 5.05 21.20
CA GLN A 709 8.39 5.96 22.21
C GLN A 709 9.29 6.20 23.42
N ASN A 710 10.52 5.66 23.44
CA ASN A 710 11.47 5.94 24.51
C ASN A 710 11.92 7.41 24.45
N SER A 711 11.23 8.27 25.21
CA SER A 711 11.42 9.72 25.19
C SER A 711 12.82 10.15 25.63
N VAL A 712 13.50 9.33 26.45
CA VAL A 712 14.88 9.60 26.87
C VAL A 712 15.83 9.42 25.69
N ALA A 713 15.70 8.32 24.94
CA ALA A 713 16.49 8.10 23.73
C ALA A 713 16.19 9.17 22.67
N ASN A 714 14.91 9.48 22.45
CA ASN A 714 14.48 10.46 21.44
C ASN A 714 15.09 11.85 21.67
N GLY A 715 15.11 12.32 22.92
CA GLY A 715 15.71 13.62 23.26
C GLY A 715 17.23 13.67 23.09
N LYS A 716 17.90 12.53 22.90
CA LYS A 716 19.36 12.43 22.70
C LYS A 716 19.76 12.26 21.23
N ILE A 717 18.84 12.00 20.31
CA ILE A 717 19.14 11.66 18.91
C ILE A 717 19.96 12.75 18.20
N THR A 718 19.51 14.01 18.23
CA THR A 718 20.13 15.12 17.49
C THR A 718 21.54 15.47 17.99
N ARG A 719 21.87 15.04 19.21
CA ARG A 719 23.20 15.26 19.84
C ARG A 719 24.16 14.11 19.63
N ASN A 720 23.66 12.90 19.37
CA ASN A 720 24.45 11.67 19.26
C ASN A 720 24.47 11.09 17.85
N THR A 721 23.78 11.74 16.90
CA THR A 721 23.69 11.31 15.51
C THR A 721 23.74 12.54 14.58
N PRO A 722 24.03 12.35 13.28
CA PRO A 722 24.05 13.47 12.33
C PRO A 722 22.66 14.00 11.92
N PHE A 723 21.57 13.47 12.49
CA PHE A 723 20.22 13.97 12.20
C PHE A 723 19.97 15.30 12.88
N THR A 724 19.41 16.26 12.15
CA THR A 724 19.13 17.63 12.63
C THR A 724 17.63 17.88 12.82
N LYS A 725 16.78 17.02 12.26
CA LYS A 725 15.32 17.10 12.40
C LYS A 725 14.77 15.73 12.73
N VAL A 726 14.04 15.62 13.84
CA VAL A 726 13.47 14.35 14.31
C VAL A 726 11.99 14.55 14.58
N TYR A 727 11.17 13.76 13.89
CA TYR A 727 9.73 13.70 14.08
C TYR A 727 9.32 12.33 14.66
N VAL A 728 8.54 12.36 15.74
CA VAL A 728 7.92 11.18 16.36
C VAL A 728 6.43 11.50 16.52
N PRO A 729 5.49 10.67 16.03
CA PRO A 729 4.06 10.96 16.12
C PRO A 729 3.52 10.74 17.55
N SER A 730 2.38 11.38 17.88
CA SER A 730 1.74 11.27 19.21
C SER A 730 1.39 9.83 19.58
N ALA A 731 0.86 9.07 18.61
CA ALA A 731 0.64 7.64 18.68
C ALA A 731 1.76 6.89 17.94
N GLY A 732 2.99 6.99 18.44
CA GLY A 732 4.12 6.22 17.90
C GLY A 732 4.09 4.71 18.21
N HIS A 733 3.22 4.28 19.11
CA HIS A 733 2.99 2.88 19.49
C HIS A 733 1.94 2.25 18.57
N ASP A 734 1.48 1.05 18.89
CA ASP A 734 0.65 0.26 17.98
C ASP A 734 -0.73 0.84 17.69
N ALA A 735 -1.25 1.77 18.52
CA ALA A 735 -2.44 2.50 18.10
C ALA A 735 -2.21 3.31 16.82
N GLY A 736 -1.00 3.84 16.61
CA GLY A 736 -0.65 4.59 15.40
C GLY A 736 -0.71 3.77 14.11
N LEU A 737 -0.79 2.44 14.20
CA LEU A 737 -0.86 1.55 13.04
C LEU A 737 -2.14 1.77 12.22
N SER A 738 -3.27 2.07 12.87
CA SER A 738 -4.52 2.36 12.17
C SER A 738 -4.36 3.59 11.26
N MET A 739 -3.87 4.69 11.84
CA MET A 739 -3.53 5.93 11.11
C MET A 739 -2.49 5.66 10.01
N GLY A 740 -1.41 4.95 10.34
CA GLY A 740 -0.33 4.64 9.40
C GLY A 740 -0.77 3.79 8.22
N ALA A 741 -1.59 2.77 8.43
CA ALA A 741 -2.13 1.92 7.36
C ALA A 741 -3.04 2.73 6.43
N ALA A 742 -3.92 3.58 6.98
CA ALA A 742 -4.76 4.45 6.17
C ALA A 742 -3.96 5.48 5.37
N MET A 743 -2.93 6.10 5.96
CA MET A 743 -2.01 7.01 5.27
C MET A 743 -1.22 6.29 4.18
N TYR A 744 -0.77 5.05 4.43
CA TYR A 744 -0.08 4.25 3.43
C TYR A 744 -1.00 3.94 2.24
N VAL A 745 -2.24 3.49 2.47
CA VAL A 745 -3.20 3.29 1.38
C VAL A 745 -3.46 4.60 0.62
N SER A 746 -3.71 5.69 1.35
CA SER A 746 -4.02 7.00 0.77
C SER A 746 -2.89 7.53 -0.13
N HIS A 747 -1.67 7.60 0.38
CA HIS A 747 -0.56 8.23 -0.33
C HIS A 747 0.23 7.24 -1.19
N GLN A 748 0.58 6.06 -0.68
CA GLN A 748 1.40 5.11 -1.43
C GLN A 748 0.61 4.33 -2.50
N LEU A 749 -0.63 3.93 -2.19
CA LEU A 749 -1.40 3.05 -3.09
C LEU A 749 -2.38 3.82 -3.98
N LEU A 750 -3.11 4.77 -3.41
CA LEU A 750 -4.08 5.61 -4.12
C LEU A 750 -3.45 6.88 -4.71
N GLN A 751 -2.19 7.17 -4.38
CA GLN A 751 -1.44 8.32 -4.89
C GLN A 751 -2.14 9.66 -4.63
N LEU A 752 -2.79 9.78 -3.47
CA LEU A 752 -3.34 11.04 -3.00
C LEU A 752 -2.21 11.96 -2.53
N PRO A 753 -2.29 13.27 -2.85
CA PRO A 753 -1.33 14.25 -2.35
C PRO A 753 -1.18 14.16 -0.83
N ARG A 754 0.03 14.43 -0.35
CA ARG A 754 0.27 14.55 1.08
C ARG A 754 -0.39 15.80 1.64
N THR A 755 -0.88 15.67 2.87
CA THR A 755 -1.48 16.76 3.64
C THR A 755 -0.43 17.46 4.51
N ALA A 756 -0.87 18.50 5.22
CA ALA A 756 -0.02 19.21 6.16
C ALA A 756 0.45 18.28 7.29
N GLY A 757 1.59 18.61 7.91
CA GLY A 757 2.10 17.85 9.04
C GLY A 757 1.15 17.89 10.24
N GLN A 758 1.04 16.77 10.93
CA GLN A 758 0.23 16.59 12.13
C GLN A 758 1.05 16.99 13.36
N PHE A 759 0.78 18.17 13.91
CA PHE A 759 1.49 18.71 15.09
C PHE A 759 0.57 18.87 16.31
N HIS A 760 -0.57 18.16 16.32
CA HIS A 760 -1.49 18.05 17.44
C HIS A 760 -2.07 16.63 17.52
N ALA A 761 -2.61 16.25 18.68
CA ALA A 761 -3.18 14.92 18.90
C ALA A 761 -4.71 14.93 19.08
N TYR A 762 -5.36 16.09 18.96
CA TYR A 762 -6.78 16.29 19.29
C TYR A 762 -7.72 15.74 18.20
N THR A 763 -7.85 14.41 18.12
CA THR A 763 -8.64 13.70 17.09
C THR A 763 -9.67 12.73 17.67
N GLY A 764 -9.78 12.67 19.00
CA GLY A 764 -10.73 11.84 19.72
C GLY A 764 -12.03 12.57 20.08
N SER A 765 -12.80 12.01 21.01
CA SER A 765 -14.13 12.51 21.36
C SER A 765 -14.11 13.92 21.96
N SER A 766 -15.10 14.74 21.60
CA SER A 766 -15.34 16.09 22.16
C SER A 766 -16.78 16.23 22.66
N TYR A 767 -17.02 17.16 23.58
CA TYR A 767 -18.33 17.36 24.20
C TYR A 767 -18.67 18.85 24.26
N SER A 768 -19.90 19.22 23.87
CA SER A 768 -20.36 20.60 23.97
C SER A 768 -20.73 20.95 25.42
N ASN A 769 -20.68 22.25 25.75
CA ASN A 769 -21.20 22.76 27.01
C ASN A 769 -22.66 22.33 27.25
N GLU A 770 -23.49 22.25 26.21
CA GLU A 770 -24.87 21.80 26.33
C GLU A 770 -24.97 20.32 26.74
N ALA A 771 -24.18 19.44 26.13
CA ALA A 771 -24.13 18.03 26.51
C ALA A 771 -23.66 17.85 27.96
N ILE A 772 -22.65 18.62 28.37
CA ILE A 772 -22.13 18.62 29.74
C ILE A 772 -23.17 19.14 30.73
N LYS A 773 -23.86 20.23 30.40
CA LYS A 773 -24.97 20.77 31.21
C LYS A 773 -26.02 19.71 31.49
N ASN A 774 -26.54 19.10 30.43
CA ASN A 774 -27.59 18.09 30.52
C ASN A 774 -27.14 16.89 31.36
N PHE A 775 -25.88 16.48 31.22
CA PHE A 775 -25.28 15.43 32.04
C PHE A 775 -25.22 15.83 33.54
N LEU A 776 -24.69 17.02 33.86
CA LEU A 776 -24.53 17.49 35.23
C LEU A 776 -25.87 17.70 35.93
N GLU A 777 -26.86 18.28 35.24
CA GLU A 777 -28.22 18.48 35.76
C GLU A 777 -28.89 17.12 36.03
N LYS A 778 -28.76 16.16 35.12
CA LYS A 778 -29.29 14.79 35.30
C LYS A 778 -28.66 14.08 36.50
N ARG A 779 -27.37 14.28 36.73
CA ARG A 779 -26.64 13.71 37.88
C ARG A 779 -26.81 14.53 39.17
N MET A 780 -27.52 15.67 39.12
CA MET A 780 -27.71 16.60 40.24
C MET A 780 -26.40 17.07 40.88
N VAL A 781 -25.36 17.25 40.06
CA VAL A 781 -24.04 17.69 40.52
C VAL A 781 -24.04 19.20 40.68
N GLN A 782 -23.59 19.70 41.84
CA GLN A 782 -23.39 21.14 42.03
C GLN A 782 -22.25 21.65 41.15
N HIS A 783 -22.53 22.67 40.35
CA HIS A 783 -21.58 23.20 39.37
C HIS A 783 -21.78 24.70 39.17
N THR A 784 -20.76 25.36 38.64
CA THR A 784 -20.79 26.77 38.24
C THR A 784 -20.44 26.87 36.76
N PHE A 785 -21.25 27.57 35.97
CA PHE A 785 -20.92 27.89 34.58
C PHE A 785 -20.26 29.25 34.49
N ILE A 786 -19.05 29.32 33.92
CA ILE A 786 -18.32 30.57 33.72
C ILE A 786 -18.37 30.96 32.24
N GLN A 787 -19.18 31.97 31.91
CA GLN A 787 -19.41 32.39 30.52
C GLN A 787 -18.18 33.00 29.86
N ASP A 788 -17.42 33.83 30.58
CA ASP A 788 -16.17 34.40 30.07
C ASP A 788 -15.01 33.40 30.25
N LYS A 789 -14.43 32.94 29.14
CA LYS A 789 -13.29 32.03 29.15
C LYS A 789 -12.07 32.61 29.87
N GLN A 790 -11.83 33.92 29.78
CA GLN A 790 -10.70 34.53 30.49
C GLN A 790 -10.91 34.49 32.00
N GLU A 791 -12.14 34.66 32.47
CA GLU A 791 -12.46 34.50 33.89
C GLU A 791 -12.32 33.04 34.36
N LEU A 792 -12.68 32.08 33.51
CA LEU A 792 -12.42 30.66 33.77
C LEU A 792 -10.91 30.41 33.93
N TYR A 793 -10.09 30.89 32.99
CA TYR A 793 -8.64 30.71 33.04
C TYR A 793 -8.02 31.37 34.26
N ARG A 794 -8.45 32.58 34.64
CA ARG A 794 -8.01 33.24 35.89
C ARG A 794 -8.39 32.44 37.12
N THR A 795 -9.62 31.94 37.18
CA THR A 795 -10.11 31.13 38.30
C THR A 795 -9.28 29.85 38.46
N VAL A 796 -9.08 29.13 37.37
CA VAL A 796 -8.33 27.87 37.37
C VAL A 796 -6.84 28.10 37.62
N ALA A 797 -6.22 29.08 36.97
CA ALA A 797 -4.82 29.43 37.20
C ALA A 797 -4.55 29.89 38.64
N SER A 798 -5.46 30.68 39.23
CA SER A 798 -5.37 31.08 40.63
C SER A 798 -5.50 29.90 41.59
N ALA A 799 -6.40 28.95 41.28
CA ALA A 799 -6.53 27.72 42.06
C ALA A 799 -5.24 26.88 41.98
N ILE A 800 -4.70 26.67 40.78
CA ILE A 800 -3.44 25.96 40.58
C ILE A 800 -2.31 26.67 41.35
N ALA A 801 -2.17 27.99 41.20
CA ALA A 801 -1.14 28.78 41.89
C ALA A 801 -1.25 28.73 43.43
N SER A 802 -2.45 28.46 43.95
CA SER A 802 -2.71 28.24 45.38
C SER A 802 -2.47 26.79 45.83
N GLY A 803 -2.04 25.91 44.93
CA GLY A 803 -1.75 24.51 45.20
C GLY A 803 -2.87 23.52 44.90
N ALA A 804 -3.94 23.95 44.23
CA ALA A 804 -5.01 23.04 43.83
C ALA A 804 -4.56 22.08 42.74
N VAL A 805 -5.05 20.84 42.82
CA VAL A 805 -4.95 19.84 41.77
C VAL A 805 -6.23 19.86 40.96
N VAL A 806 -6.11 20.14 39.67
CA VAL A 806 -7.24 20.39 38.78
C VAL A 806 -7.37 19.29 37.74
N GLY A 807 -8.52 18.62 37.69
CA GLY A 807 -8.93 17.82 36.54
C GLY A 807 -9.37 18.74 35.41
N TRP A 808 -8.70 18.65 34.26
CA TRP A 808 -8.89 19.52 33.11
C TRP A 808 -9.39 18.71 31.90
N PHE A 809 -10.65 18.94 31.54
CA PHE A 809 -11.34 18.29 30.43
C PHE A 809 -11.80 19.35 29.42
N GLN A 810 -11.16 19.39 28.26
CA GLN A 810 -11.45 20.35 27.18
C GLN A 810 -11.34 19.70 25.80
N GLY A 811 -12.16 20.15 24.85
CA GLY A 811 -12.10 19.81 23.43
C GLY A 811 -12.04 18.32 23.11
N ALA A 812 -11.52 18.01 21.93
CA ALA A 812 -11.27 16.65 21.47
C ALA A 812 -10.15 15.98 22.27
N SER A 813 -10.36 14.73 22.70
CA SER A 813 -9.34 13.96 23.41
C SER A 813 -8.11 13.66 22.54
N GLU A 814 -6.98 13.46 23.20
CA GLU A 814 -5.70 13.16 22.58
C GLU A 814 -5.64 11.71 22.05
N PHE A 815 -5.11 11.53 20.84
CA PHE A 815 -4.75 10.22 20.28
C PHE A 815 -3.31 9.87 20.61
N GLY A 816 -3.15 8.79 21.38
CA GLY A 816 -1.87 8.36 21.93
C GLY A 816 -1.90 8.22 23.47
N PRO A 817 -0.78 7.78 24.07
CA PRO A 817 -0.73 7.40 25.48
C PRO A 817 -0.48 8.60 26.43
N ARG A 818 -0.37 9.83 25.92
CA ARG A 818 -0.03 11.02 26.68
C ARG A 818 -1.24 11.96 26.74
N ALA A 819 -1.50 12.52 27.92
CA ALA A 819 -2.36 13.69 28.02
C ALA A 819 -1.56 14.94 27.65
N LEU A 820 -2.12 15.76 26.78
CA LEU A 820 -1.47 16.90 26.12
C LEU A 820 -2.33 18.16 26.24
N GLY A 821 -3.03 18.32 27.37
CA GLY A 821 -3.79 19.52 27.70
C GLY A 821 -5.30 19.43 27.51
N ASN A 822 -5.87 18.29 27.12
CA ASN A 822 -7.32 18.12 26.92
C ASN A 822 -7.95 17.08 27.83
N ARG A 823 -7.21 16.05 28.26
CA ARG A 823 -7.62 15.09 29.31
C ARG A 823 -6.53 14.98 30.37
N SER A 824 -6.32 16.08 31.09
CA SER A 824 -5.12 16.30 31.91
C SER A 824 -5.44 16.53 33.38
N ILE A 825 -4.52 16.17 34.26
CA ILE A 825 -4.49 16.63 35.66
C ILE A 825 -3.35 17.64 35.76
N LEU A 826 -3.68 18.84 36.24
CA LEU A 826 -2.81 19.99 36.29
C LEU A 826 -2.46 20.35 37.74
N ALA A 827 -1.21 20.76 37.95
CA ALA A 827 -0.72 21.24 39.25
C ALA A 827 0.36 22.32 39.06
N ASP A 828 0.64 23.06 40.14
CA ASP A 828 1.67 24.10 40.15
C ASP A 828 3.08 23.48 40.05
N PRO A 829 3.86 23.79 39.00
CA PRO A 829 5.18 23.21 38.85
C PRO A 829 6.22 23.75 39.84
N ARG A 830 5.95 24.89 40.49
CA ARG A 830 6.87 25.58 41.41
C ARG A 830 6.95 24.90 42.77
N ARG A 831 6.01 24.00 43.07
CA ARG A 831 5.90 23.31 44.35
C ARG A 831 6.84 22.12 44.44
N ALA A 832 7.70 22.10 45.45
CA ALA A 832 8.58 20.97 45.71
C ALA A 832 7.82 19.71 46.18
N ASP A 833 6.68 19.88 46.85
CA ASP A 833 5.83 18.81 47.41
C ASP A 833 4.77 18.27 46.42
N ALA A 834 4.71 18.80 45.20
CA ALA A 834 3.68 18.43 44.22
C ALA A 834 3.72 16.95 43.83
N LYS A 835 4.90 16.32 43.85
CA LYS A 835 5.06 14.89 43.48
C LYS A 835 4.40 14.00 44.53
N GLU A 836 4.68 14.25 45.80
CA GLU A 836 4.09 13.57 46.95
C GLU A 836 2.59 13.82 46.99
N LEU A 837 2.17 15.07 46.78
CA LEU A 837 0.77 15.48 46.79
C LEU A 837 -0.04 14.78 45.71
N LEU A 838 0.44 14.71 44.46
CA LEU A 838 -0.24 14.03 43.36
C LEU A 838 -0.29 12.51 43.56
N ASN A 839 0.80 11.91 44.06
CA ASN A 839 0.83 10.48 44.36
C ASN A 839 -0.12 10.12 45.49
N HIS A 840 -0.22 10.94 46.54
CA HIS A 840 -1.15 10.72 47.66
C HIS A 840 -2.61 10.99 47.27
N LYS A 841 -2.89 12.12 46.61
CA LYS A 841 -4.26 12.53 46.27
C LYS A 841 -4.91 11.69 45.17
N ILE A 842 -4.12 11.22 44.19
CA ILE A 842 -4.66 10.60 42.97
C ILE A 842 -3.91 9.32 42.61
N LYS A 843 -2.60 9.41 42.31
CA LYS A 843 -1.96 8.41 41.45
C LYS A 843 -1.60 7.10 42.14
N ARG A 844 -1.38 7.12 43.46
CA ARG A 844 -1.10 5.94 44.29
C ARG A 844 -0.08 4.98 43.66
N ARG A 845 0.99 5.54 43.06
CA ARG A 845 1.99 4.84 42.24
C ARG A 845 3.41 5.04 42.78
N GLU A 846 4.38 4.37 42.16
CA GLU A 846 5.77 4.38 42.59
C GLU A 846 6.39 5.79 42.58
N SER A 847 7.17 6.12 43.62
CA SER A 847 7.69 7.48 43.87
C SER A 847 8.68 7.99 42.81
N PHE A 848 9.34 7.09 42.08
CA PHE A 848 10.31 7.44 41.04
C PHE A 848 9.67 7.86 39.71
N ARG A 849 8.34 7.75 39.55
CA ARG A 849 7.68 8.09 38.28
C ARG A 849 7.61 9.61 38.10
N PRO A 850 8.24 10.17 37.04
CA PRO A 850 8.25 11.61 36.83
C PRO A 850 6.91 12.16 36.35
N PHE A 851 6.77 13.47 36.47
CA PHE A 851 5.73 14.28 35.83
C PHE A 851 6.33 15.16 34.74
N ALA A 852 5.50 15.65 33.83
CA ALA A 852 5.97 16.34 32.63
C ALA A 852 5.64 17.85 32.68
N PRO A 853 6.57 18.71 32.25
CA PRO A 853 6.30 20.13 32.03
C PRO A 853 5.58 20.38 30.69
N SER A 854 4.46 21.08 30.74
CA SER A 854 3.88 21.77 29.59
C SER A 854 4.32 23.22 29.59
N VAL A 855 5.00 23.66 28.53
CA VAL A 855 5.60 25.00 28.43
C VAL A 855 5.09 25.69 27.17
N LEU A 856 4.81 26.98 27.26
CA LEU A 856 4.53 27.80 26.08
C LEU A 856 5.73 27.76 25.13
N GLU A 857 5.48 27.48 23.85
CA GLU A 857 6.50 27.24 22.82
C GLU A 857 7.58 28.35 22.78
N GLU A 858 7.17 29.61 22.84
CA GLU A 858 8.05 30.77 22.78
C GLU A 858 8.93 30.96 24.04
N TYR A 859 8.61 30.27 25.14
CA TYR A 859 9.39 30.29 26.39
C TYR A 859 10.23 29.02 26.60
N ALA A 860 10.05 27.97 25.79
CA ALA A 860 10.71 26.68 26.00
C ALA A 860 12.25 26.79 26.06
N SER A 861 12.85 27.60 25.18
CA SER A 861 14.30 27.85 25.15
C SER A 861 14.86 28.56 26.39
N GLN A 862 14.00 29.18 27.22
CA GLN A 862 14.41 29.80 28.47
C GLN A 862 14.61 28.75 29.57
N TYR A 863 13.88 27.63 29.52
CA TYR A 863 13.89 26.58 30.54
C TYR A 863 14.77 25.38 30.19
N PHE A 864 14.90 25.06 28.90
CA PHE A 864 15.62 23.87 28.45
C PHE A 864 16.91 24.22 27.73
N GLU A 865 17.94 23.39 27.88
CA GLU A 865 19.22 23.54 27.16
C GLU A 865 19.05 23.35 25.65
N PHE A 866 18.06 22.56 25.24
CA PHE A 866 17.73 22.27 23.85
C PHE A 866 16.28 22.65 23.60
N CYS A 867 16.04 23.33 22.48
CA CYS A 867 14.71 23.75 22.09
C CYS A 867 14.41 23.15 20.71
N GLU A 868 13.67 22.05 20.72
CA GLU A 868 13.03 21.47 19.54
C GLU A 868 11.52 21.50 19.78
N ASP A 869 10.73 21.53 18.70
CA ASP A 869 9.27 21.39 18.84
C ASP A 869 8.96 19.97 19.34
N THR A 870 8.28 19.89 20.47
CA THR A 870 7.90 18.62 21.11
C THR A 870 6.44 18.66 21.57
N PRO A 871 5.49 18.67 20.62
CA PRO A 871 4.07 18.83 20.94
C PRO A 871 3.47 17.61 21.67
N PHE A 872 4.18 16.48 21.74
CA PHE A 872 3.62 15.18 22.16
C PHE A 872 4.27 14.55 23.40
N MET A 873 5.08 15.30 24.15
CA MET A 873 5.86 14.75 25.27
C MET A 873 6.77 13.57 24.87
N GLU A 874 7.31 13.62 23.66
CA GLU A 874 8.02 12.53 23.03
C GLU A 874 9.54 12.62 23.18
N LYS A 875 10.05 13.68 23.82
CA LYS A 875 11.49 13.90 24.10
C LYS A 875 11.72 14.37 25.54
N VAL A 876 12.85 13.94 26.12
CA VAL A 876 13.36 14.39 27.42
C VAL A 876 14.61 15.23 27.20
N PHE A 877 14.62 16.45 27.75
CA PHE A 877 15.73 17.38 27.63
C PHE A 877 16.22 17.82 29.01
N PRO A 878 17.53 18.12 29.17
CA PRO A 878 18.04 18.83 30.34
C PRO A 878 17.34 20.18 30.53
N ILE A 879 16.87 20.42 31.76
CA ILE A 879 16.40 21.73 32.20
C ILE A 879 17.64 22.51 32.65
N LYS A 880 17.75 23.76 32.23
CA LYS A 880 18.88 24.64 32.58
C LYS A 880 19.03 24.71 34.11
N PRO A 881 20.24 24.54 34.67
CA PRO A 881 20.46 24.49 36.12
C PRO A 881 19.80 25.62 36.91
N GLU A 882 19.85 26.85 36.39
CA GLU A 882 19.27 28.05 36.99
C GLU A 882 17.73 28.05 37.04
N MET A 883 17.06 27.23 36.22
CA MET A 883 15.60 27.13 36.14
C MET A 883 15.04 25.94 36.95
N GLN A 884 15.87 24.97 37.33
CA GLN A 884 15.43 23.75 38.02
C GLN A 884 14.70 24.05 39.33
N ASN A 885 15.18 25.02 40.11
CA ASN A 885 14.55 25.42 41.37
C ASN A 885 13.24 26.21 41.18
N GLN A 886 12.98 26.75 39.99
CA GLN A 886 11.70 27.42 39.70
C GLN A 886 10.59 26.43 39.37
N ILE A 887 10.91 25.24 38.85
CA ILE A 887 9.95 24.22 38.44
C ILE A 887 10.31 22.82 39.00
N PRO A 888 10.52 22.67 40.32
CA PRO A 888 10.99 21.43 40.92
C PRO A 888 10.04 20.24 40.74
N ALA A 889 8.72 20.48 40.60
CA ALA A 889 7.72 19.40 40.48
C ALA A 889 7.89 18.57 39.20
N VAL A 890 8.40 19.20 38.14
CA VAL A 890 8.54 18.64 36.78
C VAL A 890 10.00 18.42 36.39
N THR A 891 10.94 18.77 37.28
CA THR A 891 12.36 18.47 37.15
C THR A 891 12.65 17.07 37.69
N HIS A 892 13.23 16.22 36.86
CA HIS A 892 13.67 14.86 37.20
C HIS A 892 14.90 14.90 38.12
N VAL A 893 15.24 13.76 38.73
CA VAL A 893 16.39 13.64 39.64
C VAL A 893 17.74 13.96 38.97
N ASP A 894 17.83 13.76 37.65
CA ASP A 894 19.01 14.06 36.83
C ASP A 894 18.98 15.49 36.21
N GLY A 895 18.04 16.34 36.64
CA GLY A 895 17.88 17.69 36.12
C GLY A 895 17.18 17.78 34.75
N SER A 896 16.65 16.67 34.23
CA SER A 896 15.91 16.67 32.96
C SER A 896 14.40 16.87 33.14
N GLY A 897 13.68 17.10 32.03
CA GLY A 897 12.22 17.14 32.01
C GLY A 897 11.66 16.65 30.68
N ARG A 898 10.50 15.97 30.71
CA ARG A 898 9.83 15.49 29.50
C ARG A 898 8.92 16.57 28.89
N LEU A 899 9.49 17.38 28.02
CA LEU A 899 8.88 18.60 27.51
C LEU A 899 7.65 18.34 26.64
N GLN A 900 6.56 19.08 26.90
CA GLN A 900 5.53 19.41 25.93
C GLN A 900 5.64 20.90 25.57
N THR A 901 5.81 21.22 24.29
CA THR A 901 5.63 22.59 23.80
C THR A 901 4.15 22.84 23.49
N VAL A 902 3.61 23.97 23.95
CA VAL A 902 2.20 24.34 23.78
C VAL A 902 2.13 25.55 22.88
N CYS A 903 1.50 25.37 21.72
CA CYS A 903 1.30 26.41 20.72
C CYS A 903 -0.19 26.79 20.65
N ARG A 904 -0.48 28.10 20.69
CA ARG A 904 -1.85 28.62 20.65
C ARG A 904 -2.63 28.18 19.41
N LYS A 905 -1.94 28.00 18.27
CA LYS A 905 -2.53 27.53 17.01
C LYS A 905 -3.23 26.17 17.15
N TYR A 906 -2.67 25.27 17.96
CA TYR A 906 -3.15 23.90 18.08
C TYR A 906 -4.06 23.69 19.30
N ASN A 907 -3.84 24.44 20.39
CA ASN A 907 -4.66 24.35 21.59
C ASN A 907 -4.77 25.70 22.30
N ALA A 908 -5.67 26.57 21.81
CA ALA A 908 -5.88 27.89 22.39
C ALA A 908 -6.34 27.84 23.86
N PRO A 909 -7.29 26.97 24.28
CA PRO A 909 -7.71 26.91 25.69
C PRO A 909 -6.57 26.55 26.66
N TYR A 910 -5.74 25.57 26.31
CA TYR A 910 -4.63 25.17 27.17
C TYR A 910 -3.50 26.20 27.17
N TYR A 911 -3.20 26.79 26.00
CA TYR A 911 -2.26 27.90 25.90
C TYR A 911 -2.70 29.09 26.76
N ASP A 912 -3.95 29.53 26.63
CA ASP A 912 -4.48 30.71 27.33
C ASP A 912 -4.52 30.46 28.86
N LEU A 913 -4.75 29.22 29.31
CA LEU A 913 -4.62 28.85 30.72
C LEU A 913 -3.17 28.98 31.22
N ILE A 914 -2.19 28.45 30.48
CA ILE A 914 -0.77 28.53 30.86
C ILE A 914 -0.30 29.99 30.82
N ASP A 915 -0.72 30.78 29.83
CA ASP A 915 -0.38 32.20 29.75
C ASP A 915 -1.00 32.99 30.91
N THR A 916 -2.24 32.68 31.29
CA THR A 916 -2.87 33.29 32.48
C THR A 916 -2.11 32.92 33.75
N PHE A 917 -1.68 31.66 33.89
CA PHE A 917 -0.82 31.23 35.01
C PHE A 917 0.53 31.96 34.99
N ARG A 918 1.15 32.14 33.83
CA ARG A 918 2.39 32.92 33.65
C ARG A 918 2.23 34.37 34.10
N GLN A 919 1.13 35.02 33.71
CA GLN A 919 0.85 36.40 34.11
C GLN A 919 0.71 36.54 35.64
N LEU A 920 0.16 35.52 36.32
CA LEU A 920 0.01 35.50 37.77
C LEU A 920 1.30 35.15 38.52
N THR A 921 2.15 34.29 37.96
CA THR A 921 3.25 33.64 38.70
C THR A 921 4.65 33.97 38.19
N GLY A 922 4.75 34.53 36.98
CA GLY A 922 5.98 34.67 36.21
C GLY A 922 6.43 33.39 35.49
N VAL A 923 5.76 32.25 35.68
CA VAL A 923 6.20 30.94 35.18
C VAL A 923 5.31 30.45 34.02
N PRO A 924 5.83 30.28 32.78
CA PRO A 924 5.08 29.83 31.60
C PRO A 924 4.98 28.30 31.51
N VAL A 925 4.90 27.63 32.66
CA VAL A 925 4.95 26.17 32.78
C VAL A 925 3.79 25.70 33.64
N LEU A 926 3.19 24.57 33.28
CA LEU A 926 2.33 23.79 34.17
C LEU A 926 2.84 22.36 34.29
N LEU A 927 2.63 21.75 35.46
CA LEU A 927 2.74 20.29 35.57
C LEU A 927 1.54 19.65 34.88
N ASN A 928 1.80 18.72 33.99
CA ASN A 928 0.78 17.95 33.29
C ASN A 928 0.98 16.43 33.49
N THR A 929 -0.11 15.73 33.78
CA THR A 929 -0.19 14.28 33.84
C THR A 929 -1.53 13.76 33.34
N SER A 930 -1.60 12.46 33.01
CA SER A 930 -2.82 11.86 32.47
C SER A 930 -4.00 11.97 33.42
N PHE A 931 -5.20 12.24 32.92
CA PHE A 931 -6.41 12.22 33.74
C PHE A 931 -6.95 10.79 33.84
N ASN A 932 -6.53 10.09 34.90
CA ASN A 932 -6.93 8.71 35.25
C ASN A 932 -6.41 8.28 36.64
N GLU A 933 -6.95 7.19 37.19
CA GLU A 933 -6.44 6.48 38.37
C GLU A 933 -6.22 4.98 38.00
N ASN A 934 -5.08 4.66 37.37
CA ASN A 934 -4.71 3.30 36.91
C ASN A 934 -5.63 2.65 35.86
N GLU A 935 -6.51 3.43 35.24
CA GLU A 935 -7.37 3.07 34.11
C GLU A 935 -6.93 3.80 32.81
N PRO A 936 -7.54 3.55 31.63
CA PRO A 936 -7.30 4.38 30.44
C PRO A 936 -7.58 5.87 30.72
N ILE A 937 -7.01 6.79 29.94
CA ILE A 937 -7.32 8.23 30.08
C ILE A 937 -8.82 8.44 29.91
N VAL A 938 -9.46 9.25 30.76
CA VAL A 938 -10.90 9.54 30.68
C VAL A 938 -11.27 10.09 29.31
N ASN A 939 -12.38 9.63 28.74
CA ASN A 939 -12.88 10.00 27.43
C ASN A 939 -14.16 10.84 27.53
N THR A 940 -15.07 10.49 28.45
CA THR A 940 -16.38 11.15 28.63
C THR A 940 -16.43 12.07 29.86
N PRO A 941 -17.37 13.04 29.92
CA PRO A 941 -17.59 13.86 31.11
C PRO A 941 -17.95 13.05 32.36
N GLU A 942 -18.66 11.93 32.17
CA GLU A 942 -19.01 11.00 33.24
C GLU A 942 -17.78 10.33 33.84
N GLU A 943 -16.88 9.80 33.01
CA GLU A 943 -15.62 9.22 33.48
C GLU A 943 -14.73 10.24 34.20
N ALA A 944 -14.71 11.49 33.72
CA ALA A 944 -13.97 12.57 34.38
C ALA A 944 -14.55 12.91 35.75
N LEU A 945 -15.87 12.96 35.88
CA LEU A 945 -16.57 13.18 37.15
C LEU A 945 -16.32 12.01 38.12
N GLU A 946 -16.46 10.76 37.67
CA GLU A 946 -16.23 9.59 38.51
C GLU A 946 -14.78 9.53 39.01
N CYS A 947 -13.81 9.84 38.14
CA CYS A 947 -12.42 9.95 38.55
C CYS A 947 -12.21 11.08 39.58
N PHE A 948 -12.86 12.23 39.40
CA PHE A 948 -12.87 13.32 40.38
C PHE A 948 -13.49 12.92 41.72
N GLU A 949 -14.60 12.19 41.72
CA GLU A 949 -15.30 11.74 42.93
C GLU A 949 -14.49 10.70 43.72
N ARG A 950 -13.80 9.78 43.04
CA ARG A 950 -12.96 8.74 43.69
C ARG A 950 -11.61 9.23 44.20
N THR A 951 -11.13 10.37 43.69
CA THR A 951 -9.80 10.92 44.01
C THR A 951 -9.90 12.22 44.80
N ASN A 952 -8.83 12.67 45.44
CA ASN A 952 -8.83 13.92 46.21
C ASN A 952 -8.47 15.13 45.34
N MET A 953 -8.97 15.22 44.11
CA MET A 953 -8.83 16.42 43.27
C MET A 953 -9.61 17.58 43.86
N ASP A 954 -9.06 18.79 43.79
CA ASP A 954 -9.63 19.98 44.42
C ASP A 954 -10.67 20.66 43.51
N MET A 955 -10.49 20.53 42.20
CA MET A 955 -11.37 21.12 41.19
C MET A 955 -11.46 20.23 39.94
N LEU A 956 -12.64 20.19 39.32
CA LEU A 956 -12.86 19.61 38.01
C LEU A 956 -13.42 20.67 37.07
N VAL A 957 -12.81 20.79 35.90
CA VAL A 957 -13.24 21.68 34.82
C VAL A 957 -13.67 20.82 33.63
N LEU A 958 -14.95 20.93 33.26
CA LEU A 958 -15.56 20.30 32.10
C LEU A 958 -15.98 21.42 31.14
N GLU A 959 -15.16 21.71 30.13
CA GLU A 959 -15.34 22.90 29.27
C GLU A 959 -15.45 24.19 30.12
N GLN A 960 -16.62 24.83 30.17
CA GLN A 960 -16.88 26.04 30.97
C GLN A 960 -17.59 25.77 32.30
N TYR A 961 -17.82 24.50 32.62
CA TYR A 961 -18.39 24.08 33.90
C TYR A 961 -17.29 23.77 34.90
N LEU A 962 -17.43 24.35 36.08
CA LEU A 962 -16.50 24.21 37.19
C LEU A 962 -17.20 23.53 38.37
N ILE A 963 -16.55 22.51 38.91
CA ILE A 963 -16.98 21.73 40.08
C ILE A 963 -15.88 21.82 41.13
N ARG A 964 -16.25 22.07 42.38
CA ARG A 964 -15.33 22.19 43.53
C ARG A 964 -15.72 21.17 44.60
N ARG A 965 -14.72 20.69 45.35
CA ARG A 965 -14.95 19.94 46.59
C ARG A 965 -15.31 20.85 47.76
#